data_AF-A0A6I1QH32-F1
#
_entry.id   AF-A0A6I1QH32-F1
#
_cell.length_a   1.000
_cell.length_b   1.000
_cell.length_c   1.000
_cell.angle_alpha   90.00
_cell.angle_beta   90.00
_cell.angle_gamma   90.00
#
_symmetry.space_group_name_H-M   'P 1'
#
loop_
_entity.id
_entity.type
_entity.pdbx_description
1 polymer ?
#
loop_
_entity_poly.entity_id
_entity_poly.type
_entity_poly.pdbx_seq_one_letter_code
_entity_poly.pdbx_strand_id
1 'polypeptide(L)'
;MNRLYSFAVFIFLFLFSHSVFAETCSVAGNKDYVVQFQVVGSNDYQDVAFSHGNGNNQKKFVLWYTQQERSGDYSFNEQGLILGHTYTVRIEVEHTTGNSNIANYYWVENGVKVFKETQNDVAANGALEGTGTNISNLECGESVDLPEPEEPELPEQCAVFPHVVQSWDSASTLDISQGDPSIFGTANAAGSVGFGSINQHTHWQLACDSLLCSTDPALLISEPAPIPFSSGASLPFDPSQLEIPEGKYDDISDTWRTYTLTGTYYEISNLSLLGSATLKVKPNTFIKVNKFILDGSASIESDTGGDPVGLVIWAETESNQAPKITFSSSTNLYADLFSRDNVTISGGAILKGSVTAKNINMAGRRIERVADSDVCDPTTPPTTDYSLSLTPAQGIQLTCTAQQLDFQVKDSSGNNTGAYTGDIEVTATGGTNTSFNVLQGSPQGGNLYKANSNGLLSLSMDENTVSDVVVTGSLQDDPSATSVTGNYKFVAYKLGFSPNPTNIVAGKPSENVSVQPLECLNDAPVVSADYNGAKQVELSATNYIAPSSTVRPSEVIKVNGSTTPQGSMNLDFGSNSTANIQVEYAEAGSVSYTMTDEICIDDGQGSQECREYSGEHQIQSRPWTFALCEPSGADISGTSNSGSVFKRSGELFALNVTPIHWVSNESTAPNVAIDVSNYCNQLDTLETKNFYADSAPAVSVNLSAVLDSPSAGELGSGLEGIPPNGLAHNTNPIAFSSLFWKEAGSLKVTADLTNQADYLFEPINPGYRTVGRFSPSQLVMLDEISDPSNVWTQWQYASNHDGFAYMSQQFPHSFKVQAQANDGTPTLNYGLFGNDYISTLDYMANTTGLATDVSLLNRVANTQTWTGADWPKTLAENPSILSVQMDDFAFMKKVDSTVGSFIATEPDGPFNSSNSIFGLEVTTIIDDVNFSVLDMPDVNTGTNVGSAFPEQPEFRYGRMHLEDVGGNTGQTIRVPLRVEYWDDGEFKTNDKDSGSEYDATNHYCVQTIWNNQSATTNAALVSGGNHSVAQGLSDELHAEHVPTNTANTERAQVRLWLRQADDSPQRSETNIDCSKATSFTNQPWLQYNWRDKGDEDPSAVVTFGVFRGNDRIIFKGERALIGNEN
;
A
#
# COMPACT_ATOMS: atom_id res chain seq x y z
N MET A 1 14.73 -27.74 69.93
CA MET A 1 15.16 -26.34 69.73
C MET A 1 14.23 -25.74 68.69
N ASN A 2 12.99 -25.45 69.12
CA ASN A 2 12.41 -24.09 69.35
C ASN A 2 12.03 -23.47 67.99
N ARG A 3 10.79 -23.44 67.47
CA ARG A 3 9.43 -23.16 68.00
C ARG A 3 9.26 -21.81 68.74
N LEU A 4 8.27 -21.05 68.23
CA LEU A 4 7.54 -19.87 68.74
C LEU A 4 8.24 -18.51 68.47
N TYR A 5 7.65 -17.51 67.78
CA TYR A 5 6.35 -16.87 68.04
C TYR A 5 5.80 -16.05 66.84
N SER A 6 4.47 -16.10 66.65
CA SER A 6 3.66 -15.10 65.93
C SER A 6 3.64 -13.76 66.68
N PHE A 7 3.72 -12.63 65.95
CA PHE A 7 2.91 -11.39 66.06
C PHE A 7 3.70 -10.20 65.47
N ALA A 8 3.26 -9.69 64.33
CA ALA A 8 3.32 -8.27 63.90
C ALA A 8 3.18 -8.19 62.37
N VAL A 9 1.98 -8.53 61.89
CA VAL A 9 1.42 -7.89 60.69
C VAL A 9 1.01 -6.49 61.17
N PHE A 10 1.78 -5.46 60.81
CA PHE A 10 1.36 -4.06 60.60
C PHE A 10 2.60 -3.18 60.44
N ILE A 11 2.59 -2.29 59.43
CA ILE A 11 3.49 -1.15 59.20
C ILE A 11 4.85 -1.51 58.59
N PHE A 12 4.89 -1.73 57.27
CA PHE A 12 5.98 -1.25 56.39
C PHE A 12 5.60 -1.46 54.91
N LEU A 13 4.75 -0.58 54.37
CA LEU A 13 4.54 -0.37 52.92
C LEU A 13 3.73 0.92 52.74
N PHE A 14 4.33 2.05 53.13
CA PHE A 14 3.85 3.40 52.82
C PHE A 14 5.03 4.21 52.26
N LEU A 15 5.53 3.80 51.10
CA LEU A 15 6.43 4.57 50.24
C LEU A 15 6.28 4.03 48.80
N PHE A 16 5.09 4.21 48.22
CA PHE A 16 4.98 4.30 46.77
C PHE A 16 4.80 5.79 46.45
N SER A 17 5.88 6.35 45.92
CA SER A 17 5.90 7.58 45.13
C SER A 17 4.70 7.59 44.20
N HIS A 18 3.86 8.63 44.30
CA HIS A 18 2.89 8.97 43.27
C HIS A 18 3.70 9.35 42.03
N SER A 19 3.92 8.39 41.14
CA SER A 19 4.30 8.69 39.76
C SER A 19 3.08 9.34 39.13
N VAL A 20 3.08 10.66 39.08
CA VAL A 20 2.17 11.44 38.22
C VAL A 20 2.49 11.00 36.80
N PHE A 21 1.60 10.24 36.17
CA PHE A 21 1.66 10.04 34.73
C PHE A 21 1.42 11.42 34.10
N ALA A 22 2.39 11.93 33.33
CA ALA A 22 2.16 13.11 32.51
C ALA A 22 1.11 12.71 31.45
N GLU A 23 -0.03 13.38 31.43
CA GLU A 23 -1.01 13.21 30.36
C GLU A 23 -0.40 13.75 29.07
N THR A 24 -0.45 12.95 28.02
CA THR A 24 0.15 13.28 26.73
C THR A 24 -0.90 13.17 25.63
N CYS A 25 -1.03 14.19 24.79
CA CYS A 25 -1.93 14.19 23.63
C CYS A 25 -1.16 14.74 22.41
N SER A 26 -1.55 14.44 21.16
CA SER A 26 -0.79 14.86 19.96
C SER A 26 -1.64 15.62 18.96
N VAL A 27 -1.07 16.67 18.36
CA VAL A 27 -1.73 17.51 17.35
C VAL A 27 -0.91 17.63 16.06
N ALA A 28 -1.62 17.75 14.94
CA ALA A 28 -1.05 18.01 13.62
C ALA A 28 -1.49 19.42 13.18
N GLY A 29 -0.59 20.39 13.19
CA GLY A 29 -0.89 21.80 12.92
C GLY A 29 -0.71 22.19 11.47
N ASN A 30 -0.91 21.24 10.56
CA ASN A 30 -1.42 21.50 9.21
C ASN A 30 -2.96 21.43 9.14
N LYS A 31 -3.63 21.32 10.28
CA LYS A 31 -5.09 21.35 10.45
C LYS A 31 -5.45 22.19 11.67
N ASP A 32 -6.72 22.57 11.76
CA ASP A 32 -7.28 23.17 12.97
C ASP A 32 -7.26 22.13 14.10
N TYR A 33 -6.91 22.57 15.31
CA TYR A 33 -6.92 21.71 16.48
C TYR A 33 -7.28 22.47 17.76
N VAL A 34 -7.76 21.73 18.74
CA VAL A 34 -8.11 22.21 20.07
C VAL A 34 -7.24 21.50 21.09
N VAL A 35 -6.79 22.23 22.11
CA VAL A 35 -6.16 21.70 23.32
C VAL A 35 -7.00 22.14 24.51
N GLN A 36 -7.46 21.20 25.34
CA GLN A 36 -8.26 21.46 26.53
C GLN A 36 -7.66 20.72 27.72
N PHE A 37 -7.59 21.36 28.88
CA PHE A 37 -7.10 20.74 30.11
C PHE A 37 -7.65 21.44 31.35
N GLN A 38 -7.69 20.75 32.47
CA GLN A 38 -7.97 21.33 33.77
C GLN A 38 -6.68 21.70 34.50
N VAL A 39 -6.69 22.84 35.17
CA VAL A 39 -5.59 23.32 36.00
C VAL A 39 -6.09 23.95 37.29
N VAL A 40 -5.51 23.55 38.42
CA VAL A 40 -5.74 24.23 39.71
C VAL A 40 -4.70 25.32 39.88
N GLY A 41 -5.12 26.56 40.09
CA GLY A 41 -4.20 27.69 40.30
C GLY A 41 -3.19 27.40 41.43
N SER A 42 -1.90 27.50 41.12
CA SER A 42 -0.80 27.18 42.04
C SER A 42 0.23 28.31 42.13
N ASN A 43 0.99 28.34 43.24
CA ASN A 43 2.21 29.15 43.35
C ASN A 43 3.42 28.50 42.66
N ASP A 44 3.31 27.22 42.31
CA ASP A 44 4.33 26.49 41.57
C ASP A 44 4.19 26.73 40.06
N TYR A 45 5.30 26.62 39.32
CA TYR A 45 5.30 26.70 37.86
C TYR A 45 4.52 25.52 37.25
N GLN A 46 3.60 25.81 36.34
CA GLN A 46 2.77 24.86 35.60
C GLN A 46 2.86 25.20 34.11
N ASP A 47 3.04 24.23 33.24
CA ASP A 47 3.09 24.44 31.78
C ASP A 47 2.52 23.27 30.98
N VAL A 48 2.08 23.57 29.75
CA VAL A 48 1.72 22.63 28.70
C VAL A 48 2.60 22.94 27.48
N ALA A 49 3.36 21.96 27.00
CA ALA A 49 4.42 22.20 26.04
C ALA A 49 4.69 21.00 25.12
N PHE A 50 5.28 21.24 23.96
CA PHE A 50 5.60 20.18 23.00
C PHE A 50 6.84 19.39 23.41
N SER A 51 6.77 18.06 23.30
CA SER A 51 7.78 17.16 23.87
C SER A 51 9.06 17.00 23.03
N HIS A 52 9.04 17.15 21.70
CA HIS A 52 10.25 17.00 20.86
C HIS A 52 10.25 17.83 19.56
N GLY A 53 11.35 18.56 19.33
CA GLY A 53 11.86 18.93 18.00
C GLY A 53 13.10 18.09 17.66
N ASN A 54 13.27 17.72 16.39
CA ASN A 54 14.28 16.77 15.92
C ASN A 54 15.73 17.32 16.10
N GLY A 55 16.54 16.72 16.98
CA GLY A 55 18.00 16.92 17.05
C GLY A 55 18.55 17.59 18.33
N ASN A 56 19.76 17.15 18.73
CA ASN A 56 20.47 17.35 20.01
C ASN A 56 20.76 18.78 20.52
N ASN A 57 20.01 19.84 20.17
CA ASN A 57 20.17 21.18 20.77
C ASN A 57 19.00 22.15 20.44
N GLN A 58 17.73 21.80 20.70
CA GLN A 58 16.62 22.76 20.55
C GLN A 58 15.72 22.85 21.78
N LYS A 59 15.31 24.08 22.06
CA LYS A 59 14.52 24.53 23.22
C LYS A 59 13.12 23.89 23.22
N LYS A 60 12.61 23.57 24.41
CA LYS A 60 11.20 23.23 24.67
C LYS A 60 10.34 24.44 24.26
N PHE A 61 9.37 24.24 23.36
CA PHE A 61 8.39 25.29 23.00
C PHE A 61 7.16 25.15 23.90
N VAL A 62 6.84 26.21 24.62
CA VAL A 62 5.79 26.21 25.65
C VAL A 62 4.50 26.78 25.07
N LEU A 63 3.44 25.97 25.00
CA LEU A 63 2.16 26.44 24.48
C LEU A 63 1.46 27.34 25.51
N TRP A 64 1.44 26.93 26.77
CA TRP A 64 0.80 27.67 27.87
C TRP A 64 1.57 27.46 29.17
N TYR A 65 1.72 28.49 30.01
CA TYR A 65 2.32 28.34 31.34
C TYR A 65 1.87 29.39 32.35
N THR A 66 2.20 29.16 33.63
CA THR A 66 2.00 30.10 34.74
C THR A 66 3.32 30.55 35.38
N GLN A 67 3.26 31.64 36.16
CA GLN A 67 4.41 32.22 36.88
C GLN A 67 5.51 32.80 35.94
N GLN A 68 6.66 33.20 36.50
CA GLN A 68 7.73 33.83 35.72
C GLN A 68 8.61 32.78 35.03
N GLU A 69 8.76 32.86 33.70
CA GLU A 69 9.45 31.87 32.87
C GLU A 69 10.94 31.69 33.23
N ARG A 70 11.43 30.45 33.09
CA ARG A 70 12.87 30.11 33.07
C ARG A 70 13.36 29.85 31.63
N SER A 71 13.42 30.89 30.79
CA SER A 71 14.06 30.89 29.44
C SER A 71 13.52 29.86 28.41
N GLY A 72 12.68 30.30 27.47
CA GLY A 72 12.16 29.51 26.35
C GLY A 72 11.41 30.38 25.32
N ASP A 73 10.87 29.75 24.27
CA ASP A 73 9.93 30.38 23.33
C ASP A 73 8.51 29.89 23.72
N TYR A 74 7.54 30.80 23.92
CA TYR A 74 6.19 30.48 24.42
C TYR A 74 5.06 31.14 23.62
N SER A 75 3.82 30.63 23.79
CA SER A 75 2.61 31.26 23.22
C SER A 75 1.77 32.00 24.26
N PHE A 76 1.28 31.34 25.31
CA PHE A 76 0.41 31.98 26.32
C PHE A 76 1.03 31.96 27.72
N ASN A 77 0.95 33.10 28.41
CA ASN A 77 1.42 33.26 29.78
C ASN A 77 0.25 33.67 30.70
N GLU A 78 -0.20 32.75 31.54
CA GLU A 78 -1.35 32.93 32.44
C GLU A 78 -0.91 33.24 33.88
N GLN A 79 -1.30 34.42 34.38
CA GLN A 79 -0.95 34.93 35.72
C GLN A 79 -2.18 35.17 36.61
N GLY A 80 -3.38 35.00 36.08
CA GLY A 80 -4.66 35.34 36.68
C GLY A 80 -5.37 34.20 37.40
N LEU A 81 -4.78 33.00 37.48
CA LEU A 81 -5.39 31.88 38.21
C LEU A 81 -5.36 32.12 39.73
N ILE A 82 -6.53 32.07 40.37
CA ILE A 82 -6.63 32.16 41.83
C ILE A 82 -6.13 30.86 42.48
N LEU A 83 -5.28 30.99 43.51
CA LEU A 83 -4.69 29.86 44.23
C LEU A 83 -5.78 28.90 44.75
N GLY A 84 -5.69 27.62 44.39
CA GLY A 84 -6.60 26.56 44.83
C GLY A 84 -7.92 26.44 44.05
N HIS A 85 -8.20 27.34 43.10
CA HIS A 85 -9.37 27.24 42.22
C HIS A 85 -9.02 26.41 40.97
N THR A 86 -9.94 25.52 40.57
CA THR A 86 -9.85 24.73 39.34
C THR A 86 -10.40 25.54 38.16
N TYR A 87 -9.67 25.54 37.06
CA TYR A 87 -10.06 26.16 35.79
C TYR A 87 -10.00 25.11 34.70
N THR A 88 -10.95 25.14 33.76
CA THR A 88 -10.82 24.45 32.49
C THR A 88 -10.25 25.44 31.48
N VAL A 89 -9.06 25.16 30.97
CA VAL A 89 -8.37 25.94 29.93
C VAL A 89 -8.65 25.31 28.59
N ARG A 90 -8.93 26.14 27.58
CA ARG A 90 -9.10 25.72 26.18
C ARG A 90 -8.31 26.64 25.25
N ILE A 91 -7.57 26.06 24.32
CA ILE A 91 -6.81 26.75 23.28
C ILE A 91 -7.27 26.20 21.94
N GLU A 92 -7.82 27.05 21.09
CA GLU A 92 -8.26 26.69 19.73
C GLU A 92 -7.27 27.26 18.72
N VAL A 93 -6.66 26.42 17.90
CA VAL A 93 -5.63 26.78 16.94
C VAL A 93 -6.18 26.57 15.53
N GLU A 94 -6.24 27.65 14.77
CA GLU A 94 -6.64 27.68 13.36
C GLU A 94 -5.40 27.66 12.46
N HIS A 95 -5.39 26.74 11.51
CA HIS A 95 -4.33 26.63 10.52
C HIS A 95 -4.53 27.67 9.41
N THR A 96 -3.52 28.51 9.16
CA THR A 96 -3.52 29.46 8.05
C THR A 96 -2.59 28.99 6.93
N THR A 97 -2.83 29.39 5.68
CA THR A 97 -2.00 28.96 4.53
C THR A 97 -0.51 29.30 4.74
N GLY A 98 0.34 28.30 4.99
CA GLY A 98 1.77 28.45 5.30
C GLY A 98 2.18 27.67 6.56
N ASN A 99 3.30 28.04 7.19
CA ASN A 99 3.71 27.53 8.51
C ASN A 99 3.21 28.43 9.67
N SER A 100 2.20 29.26 9.43
CA SER A 100 1.64 30.21 10.40
C SER A 100 0.29 29.69 10.93
N ASN A 101 0.10 29.71 12.24
CA ASN A 101 -1.15 29.32 12.90
C ASN A 101 -1.63 30.46 13.81
N ILE A 102 -2.95 30.61 13.97
CA ILE A 102 -3.56 31.57 14.90
C ILE A 102 -4.17 30.78 16.05
N ALA A 103 -3.78 31.07 17.29
CA ALA A 103 -4.29 30.40 18.48
C ALA A 103 -5.12 31.36 19.34
N ASN A 104 -6.29 30.93 19.78
CA ASN A 104 -7.18 31.66 20.70
C ASN A 104 -7.26 30.93 22.04
N TYR A 105 -7.02 31.65 23.13
CA TYR A 105 -7.01 31.15 24.51
C TYR A 105 -8.29 31.51 25.24
N TYR A 106 -8.90 30.55 25.92
CA TYR A 106 -10.15 30.66 26.68
C TYR A 106 -10.05 30.00 28.08
N TRP A 107 -10.80 30.53 29.04
CA TRP A 107 -11.27 29.75 30.20
C TRP A 107 -12.66 29.20 29.89
N VAL A 108 -12.99 28.00 30.34
CA VAL A 108 -14.34 27.44 30.22
C VAL A 108 -15.01 27.51 31.60
N GLU A 109 -16.03 28.35 31.71
CA GLU A 109 -16.80 28.57 32.93
C GLU A 109 -18.26 28.19 32.65
N ASN A 110 -18.81 27.23 33.41
CA ASN A 110 -20.18 26.72 33.25
C ASN A 110 -20.54 26.36 31.79
N GLY A 111 -19.64 25.66 31.11
CA GLY A 111 -19.80 25.24 29.71
C GLY A 111 -19.68 26.34 28.66
N VAL A 112 -19.32 27.57 29.04
CA VAL A 112 -19.17 28.70 28.12
C VAL A 112 -17.70 29.10 27.98
N LYS A 113 -17.26 29.35 26.75
CA LYS A 113 -15.90 29.85 26.43
C LYS A 113 -15.77 31.33 26.79
N VAL A 114 -14.94 31.64 27.77
CA VAL A 114 -14.53 32.99 28.17
C VAL A 114 -13.18 33.33 27.52
N PHE A 115 -13.19 34.15 26.49
CA PHE A 115 -11.99 34.55 25.74
C PHE A 115 -10.97 35.32 26.60
N LYS A 116 -9.68 35.05 26.37
CA LYS A 116 -8.55 35.67 27.10
C LYS A 116 -7.57 36.37 26.17
N GLU A 117 -7.00 35.65 25.21
CA GLU A 117 -5.90 36.17 24.37
C GLU A 117 -5.82 35.46 23.01
N THR A 118 -5.25 36.12 22.00
CA THR A 118 -4.92 35.53 20.69
C THR A 118 -3.42 35.65 20.41
N GLN A 119 -2.81 34.61 19.86
CA GLN A 119 -1.40 34.57 19.46
C GLN A 119 -1.24 34.09 18.02
N ASN A 120 -0.26 34.64 17.31
CA ASN A 120 0.08 34.24 15.94
C ASN A 120 1.39 33.44 15.91
N ASP A 121 1.56 32.60 14.89
CA ASP A 121 2.77 31.78 14.66
C ASP A 121 3.06 30.78 15.79
N VAL A 122 2.01 30.20 16.39
CA VAL A 122 2.12 29.17 17.43
C VAL A 122 2.66 27.85 16.85
N ALA A 123 3.60 27.22 17.57
CA ALA A 123 4.27 25.99 17.12
C ALA A 123 3.28 24.87 16.81
N ALA A 124 3.53 24.19 15.69
CA ALA A 124 2.47 23.55 14.94
C ALA A 124 2.45 22.02 14.95
N ASN A 125 3.36 21.26 15.54
CA ASN A 125 3.24 19.79 15.44
C ASN A 125 3.92 19.10 16.61
N GLY A 126 3.30 18.05 17.14
CA GLY A 126 3.92 17.14 18.09
C GLY A 126 3.04 16.74 19.26
N ALA A 127 3.60 15.90 20.12
CA ALA A 127 2.98 15.54 21.39
C ALA A 127 3.12 16.69 22.39
N LEU A 128 2.00 17.04 23.03
CA LEU A 128 1.91 17.98 24.13
C LEU A 128 1.94 17.22 25.45
N GLU A 129 2.68 17.77 26.41
CA GLU A 129 2.80 17.23 27.77
C GLU A 129 2.56 18.35 28.77
N GLY A 130 1.73 18.08 29.79
CA GLY A 130 1.56 18.94 30.95
C GLY A 130 2.65 18.67 32.00
N THR A 131 3.39 19.69 32.41
CA THR A 131 4.37 19.59 33.50
C THR A 131 4.03 20.58 34.64
N GLY A 132 3.92 20.08 35.87
CA GLY A 132 3.50 20.87 37.05
C GLY A 132 2.60 20.08 38.01
N THR A 133 2.26 20.64 39.16
CA THR A 133 1.25 20.06 40.07
C THR A 133 -0.15 20.47 39.62
N ASN A 134 -1.13 19.57 39.72
CA ASN A 134 -2.55 19.86 39.47
C ASN A 134 -2.94 20.30 38.03
N ILE A 135 -2.28 19.74 37.01
CA ILE A 135 -2.82 19.69 35.64
C ILE A 135 -3.42 18.29 35.43
N SER A 136 -4.62 18.21 34.87
CA SER A 136 -5.34 16.96 34.58
C SER A 136 -6.30 17.11 33.40
N ASN A 137 -6.81 16.00 32.86
CA ASN A 137 -7.73 15.96 31.73
C ASN A 137 -7.21 16.69 30.48
N LEU A 138 -5.92 16.56 30.14
CA LEU A 138 -5.32 17.09 28.91
C LEU A 138 -5.80 16.30 27.68
N GLU A 139 -6.64 16.94 26.89
CA GLU A 139 -7.23 16.44 25.66
C GLU A 139 -6.83 17.34 24.49
N CYS A 140 -6.55 16.75 23.32
CA CYS A 140 -6.37 17.51 22.11
C CYS A 140 -6.77 16.72 20.85
N GLY A 141 -7.25 17.44 19.83
CA GLY A 141 -7.78 16.87 18.59
C GLY A 141 -8.40 17.93 17.68
N GLU A 142 -8.99 17.56 16.55
CA GLU A 142 -9.66 18.49 15.61
C GLU A 142 -10.92 19.13 16.25
N SER A 143 -11.55 18.44 17.21
CA SER A 143 -12.62 18.95 18.05
C SER A 143 -12.56 18.29 19.44
N VAL A 144 -12.77 19.09 20.49
CA VAL A 144 -12.91 18.61 21.88
C VAL A 144 -14.20 19.20 22.45
N ASP A 145 -15.03 18.38 23.10
CA ASP A 145 -16.34 18.78 23.63
C ASP A 145 -16.22 19.75 24.83
N LEU A 146 -17.21 20.62 25.00
CA LEU A 146 -17.29 21.54 26.14
C LEU A 146 -18.02 20.85 27.32
N PRO A 147 -17.56 21.00 28.57
CA PRO A 147 -18.25 20.48 29.76
C PRO A 147 -19.63 21.15 29.95
N GLU A 148 -20.62 20.41 30.47
CA GLU A 148 -22.02 20.87 30.66
C GLU A 148 -22.18 21.78 31.92
N PRO A 149 -23.10 22.77 31.95
CA PRO A 149 -23.26 23.71 33.09
C PRO A 149 -23.97 23.10 34.32
N GLU A 150 -23.57 23.45 35.55
CA GLU A 150 -24.31 23.12 36.80
C GLU A 150 -25.42 24.14 37.12
N GLU A 151 -26.63 23.68 37.47
CA GLU A 151 -27.79 24.53 37.87
C GLU A 151 -27.74 25.00 39.36
N PRO A 152 -28.24 26.21 39.69
CA PRO A 152 -28.22 26.74 41.07
C PRO A 152 -29.37 26.25 41.98
N GLU A 153 -29.09 25.95 43.26
CA GLU A 153 -30.09 25.56 44.28
C GLU A 153 -30.99 26.73 44.72
N LEU A 154 -32.32 26.60 44.56
CA LEU A 154 -33.34 27.57 45.00
C LEU A 154 -33.78 27.34 46.47
N PRO A 155 -34.13 28.39 47.24
CA PRO A 155 -34.55 28.24 48.65
C PRO A 155 -35.93 27.58 48.78
N GLU A 156 -36.12 26.87 49.89
CA GLU A 156 -37.41 26.24 50.23
C GLU A 156 -38.51 27.30 50.45
N GLN A 157 -39.51 27.33 49.57
CA GLN A 157 -40.53 28.38 49.53
C GLN A 157 -41.39 28.44 50.81
N CYS A 158 -41.63 27.31 51.48
CA CYS A 158 -42.41 27.28 52.72
C CYS A 158 -41.76 27.96 53.91
N ALA A 159 -40.45 27.84 54.02
CA ALA A 159 -39.71 28.51 55.08
C ALA A 159 -39.72 30.03 54.89
N VAL A 160 -39.81 30.50 53.63
CA VAL A 160 -39.81 31.93 53.29
C VAL A 160 -41.21 32.55 53.32
N PHE A 161 -42.24 31.78 52.94
CA PHE A 161 -43.63 32.24 52.84
C PHE A 161 -44.64 31.48 53.73
N PRO A 162 -44.41 31.32 55.05
CA PRO A 162 -45.30 30.55 55.90
C PRO A 162 -46.70 31.16 56.07
N HIS A 163 -46.84 32.49 55.99
CA HIS A 163 -48.10 33.23 56.10
C HIS A 163 -48.17 34.39 55.08
N VAL A 164 -49.31 35.09 55.03
CA VAL A 164 -49.57 36.16 54.03
C VAL A 164 -48.57 37.31 54.06
N VAL A 165 -48.08 37.72 55.24
CA VAL A 165 -47.04 38.75 55.39
C VAL A 165 -46.12 38.43 56.56
N GLN A 166 -44.80 38.46 56.35
CA GLN A 166 -43.80 38.33 57.41
C GLN A 166 -42.47 39.03 57.09
N SER A 167 -41.59 39.05 58.08
CA SER A 167 -40.19 39.48 58.00
C SER A 167 -39.28 38.50 58.73
N TRP A 168 -37.97 38.71 58.61
CA TRP A 168 -36.93 38.00 59.38
C TRP A 168 -36.20 38.93 60.36
N ASP A 169 -36.30 40.26 60.17
CA ASP A 169 -35.54 41.25 60.95
C ASP A 169 -36.42 41.86 62.04
N SER A 170 -35.95 41.87 63.29
CA SER A 170 -36.63 42.56 64.39
C SER A 170 -36.68 44.09 64.24
N ALA A 171 -35.88 44.68 63.35
CA ALA A 171 -35.94 46.10 62.98
C ALA A 171 -36.89 46.39 61.80
N SER A 172 -37.65 45.38 61.34
CA SER A 172 -38.61 45.50 60.25
C SER A 172 -39.83 46.36 60.58
N THR A 173 -40.42 46.94 59.54
CA THR A 173 -41.63 47.78 59.66
C THR A 173 -42.72 47.34 58.68
N LEU A 174 -43.95 47.22 59.19
CA LEU A 174 -45.17 47.13 58.39
C LEU A 174 -45.96 48.44 58.52
N ASP A 175 -45.85 49.29 57.50
CA ASP A 175 -46.55 50.58 57.43
C ASP A 175 -47.90 50.38 56.73
N ILE A 176 -49.00 50.63 57.44
CA ILE A 176 -50.37 50.53 56.91
C ILE A 176 -50.95 51.95 56.84
N SER A 177 -51.11 52.46 55.62
CA SER A 177 -51.48 53.86 55.38
C SER A 177 -53.01 54.10 55.34
N GLN A 178 -53.43 55.34 55.04
CA GLN A 178 -54.84 55.72 54.90
C GLN A 178 -55.46 55.10 53.63
N GLY A 179 -56.67 54.54 53.74
CA GLY A 179 -57.42 54.03 52.57
C GLY A 179 -57.98 52.61 52.69
N ASP A 180 -58.19 52.12 53.92
CA ASP A 180 -58.68 50.77 54.26
C ASP A 180 -57.94 49.59 53.58
N PRO A 181 -56.58 49.52 53.65
CA PRO A 181 -55.86 48.32 53.21
C PRO A 181 -56.27 47.11 54.05
N SER A 182 -56.39 45.94 53.41
CA SER A 182 -56.73 44.68 54.08
C SER A 182 -55.73 43.56 53.75
N ILE A 183 -55.32 42.81 54.75
CA ILE A 183 -54.39 41.68 54.70
C ILE A 183 -55.15 40.44 55.17
N PHE A 184 -55.23 39.39 54.36
CA PHE A 184 -55.98 38.16 54.65
C PHE A 184 -55.12 36.92 54.58
N GLY A 185 -55.16 36.07 55.60
CA GLY A 185 -54.33 34.87 55.73
C GLY A 185 -53.14 35.05 56.67
N THR A 186 -53.30 35.85 57.73
CA THR A 186 -52.33 35.88 58.84
C THR A 186 -52.31 34.54 59.58
N ALA A 187 -51.29 34.31 60.41
CA ALA A 187 -51.14 33.06 61.13
C ALA A 187 -52.42 32.67 61.90
N ASN A 188 -53.00 31.52 61.56
CA ASN A 188 -54.29 31.04 62.11
C ASN A 188 -55.45 32.04 62.00
N ALA A 189 -55.41 32.97 61.03
CA ALA A 189 -56.35 34.09 60.87
C ALA A 189 -56.52 34.95 62.14
N ALA A 190 -55.48 35.05 62.97
CA ALA A 190 -55.55 35.68 64.29
C ALA A 190 -55.21 37.20 64.29
N GLY A 191 -54.81 37.77 63.15
CA GLY A 191 -54.37 39.16 63.03
C GLY A 191 -52.91 39.41 63.42
N SER A 192 -52.17 38.36 63.81
CA SER A 192 -50.75 38.43 64.17
C SER A 192 -49.83 38.31 62.96
N VAL A 193 -48.81 39.16 62.89
CA VAL A 193 -47.80 39.18 61.81
C VAL A 193 -46.38 39.19 62.35
N GLY A 194 -45.44 38.61 61.61
CA GLY A 194 -44.01 38.54 61.97
C GLY A 194 -43.25 39.80 61.59
N PHE A 195 -43.44 40.92 62.32
CA PHE A 195 -42.72 42.18 62.09
C PHE A 195 -42.20 42.76 63.41
N GLY A 196 -41.12 43.55 63.33
CA GLY A 196 -40.53 44.28 64.44
C GLY A 196 -41.42 45.40 64.98
N SER A 197 -42.12 46.09 64.07
CA SER A 197 -43.11 47.11 64.42
C SER A 197 -44.15 47.28 63.31
N ILE A 198 -45.33 47.77 63.68
CA ILE A 198 -46.43 48.09 62.75
C ILE A 198 -46.78 49.56 62.95
N ASN A 199 -46.76 50.35 61.88
CA ASN A 199 -47.22 51.73 61.90
C ASN A 199 -48.57 51.81 61.19
N GLN A 200 -49.65 51.93 61.95
CA GLN A 200 -50.98 52.13 61.38
C GLN A 200 -51.37 53.59 61.40
N HIS A 201 -52.08 54.05 60.38
CA HIS A 201 -52.56 55.42 60.33
C HIS A 201 -53.53 55.77 61.48
N THR A 202 -54.35 54.80 61.92
CA THR A 202 -55.18 54.93 63.12
C THR A 202 -55.13 53.67 63.96
N HIS A 203 -54.99 53.79 65.29
CA HIS A 203 -54.99 52.68 66.25
C HIS A 203 -56.25 51.78 66.31
N TRP A 204 -57.27 52.03 65.50
CA TRP A 204 -58.49 51.19 65.40
C TRP A 204 -58.64 50.52 64.01
N GLN A 205 -57.61 50.59 63.17
CA GLN A 205 -57.67 50.07 61.80
C GLN A 205 -57.64 48.53 61.79
N LEU A 206 -58.75 47.91 61.39
CA LEU A 206 -58.92 46.45 61.31
C LEU A 206 -58.36 45.90 60.00
N ALA A 207 -57.05 46.01 59.81
CA ALA A 207 -56.39 45.67 58.55
C ALA A 207 -56.00 44.20 58.39
N CYS A 208 -55.89 43.40 59.46
CA CYS A 208 -55.41 42.01 59.37
C CYS A 208 -56.52 41.01 59.71
N ASP A 209 -57.02 40.25 58.73
CA ASP A 209 -58.15 39.31 58.87
C ASP A 209 -59.39 39.93 59.54
N SER A 210 -59.66 41.20 59.23
CA SER A 210 -60.70 42.01 59.88
C SER A 210 -60.49 42.24 61.40
N LEU A 211 -59.25 42.07 61.88
CA LEU A 211 -58.78 42.32 63.25
C LEU A 211 -57.71 43.43 63.26
N LEU A 212 -57.39 43.93 64.47
CA LEU A 212 -56.24 44.81 64.69
C LEU A 212 -54.96 44.01 64.43
N CYS A 213 -54.07 44.52 63.58
CA CYS A 213 -52.78 43.90 63.35
C CYS A 213 -51.91 43.99 64.61
N SER A 214 -51.33 42.87 65.03
CA SER A 214 -50.37 42.82 66.13
C SER A 214 -49.07 42.13 65.73
N THR A 215 -47.94 42.60 66.25
CA THR A 215 -46.63 41.96 66.05
C THR A 215 -46.51 40.72 66.93
N ASP A 216 -46.08 39.60 66.34
CA ASP A 216 -45.67 38.41 67.08
C ASP A 216 -44.23 38.03 66.69
N PRO A 217 -43.23 38.18 67.59
CA PRO A 217 -41.85 37.81 67.31
C PRO A 217 -41.66 36.33 66.96
N ALA A 218 -42.57 35.42 67.35
CA ALA A 218 -42.48 34.01 67.01
C ALA A 218 -42.81 33.73 65.53
N LEU A 219 -43.42 34.69 64.84
CA LEU A 219 -43.73 34.63 63.41
C LEU A 219 -42.62 35.24 62.53
N LEU A 220 -41.52 35.73 63.14
CA LEU A 220 -40.32 36.09 62.37
C LEU A 220 -39.66 34.81 61.85
N ILE A 221 -39.41 34.75 60.55
CA ILE A 221 -38.72 33.62 59.93
C ILE A 221 -37.20 33.75 60.07
N SER A 222 -36.46 32.69 59.75
CA SER A 222 -35.01 32.80 59.52
C SER A 222 -34.73 33.63 58.27
N GLU A 223 -33.70 34.48 58.31
CA GLU A 223 -33.28 35.23 57.14
C GLU A 223 -32.91 34.28 55.99
N PRO A 224 -33.57 34.38 54.82
CA PRO A 224 -33.22 33.55 53.68
C PRO A 224 -31.80 33.83 53.20
N ALA A 225 -31.08 32.77 52.86
CA ALA A 225 -29.72 32.85 52.33
C ALA A 225 -29.66 33.81 51.13
N PRO A 226 -28.63 34.67 51.03
CA PRO A 226 -28.44 35.53 49.86
C PRO A 226 -28.33 34.72 48.57
N ILE A 227 -29.14 35.08 47.57
CA ILE A 227 -29.02 34.57 46.19
C ILE A 227 -28.34 35.65 45.35
N PRO A 228 -26.99 35.67 45.25
CA PRO A 228 -26.30 36.70 44.49
C PRO A 228 -26.64 36.60 42.99
N PHE A 229 -26.65 37.72 42.29
CA PHE A 229 -26.67 37.73 40.82
C PHE A 229 -25.45 37.00 40.26
N SER A 230 -25.68 36.21 39.22
CA SER A 230 -24.62 35.48 38.51
C SER A 230 -23.59 36.46 37.91
N SER A 231 -22.32 36.06 37.82
CA SER A 231 -21.22 36.89 37.32
C SER A 231 -21.18 37.06 35.79
N GLY A 232 -22.11 36.42 35.06
CA GLY A 232 -22.18 36.44 33.60
C GLY A 232 -22.61 37.78 33.01
N ALA A 233 -22.34 37.96 31.71
CA ALA A 233 -22.81 39.11 30.93
C ALA A 233 -24.33 39.04 30.72
N SER A 234 -25.00 40.18 30.84
CA SER A 234 -26.44 40.30 30.59
C SER A 234 -26.75 40.23 29.09
N LEU A 235 -27.82 39.52 28.74
CA LEU A 235 -28.41 39.49 27.41
C LEU A 235 -29.05 40.85 27.08
N PRO A 236 -28.95 41.32 25.83
CA PRO A 236 -29.65 42.52 25.41
C PRO A 236 -31.15 42.27 25.31
N PHE A 237 -31.96 43.11 25.95
CA PHE A 237 -33.42 43.10 25.76
C PHE A 237 -33.78 43.78 24.44
N ASP A 238 -34.36 43.03 23.50
CA ASP A 238 -34.90 43.55 22.24
C ASP A 238 -36.44 43.67 22.32
N PRO A 239 -37.01 44.89 22.38
CA PRO A 239 -38.46 45.10 22.46
C PRO A 239 -39.26 44.64 21.22
N SER A 240 -38.58 44.22 20.14
CA SER A 240 -39.22 43.63 18.97
C SER A 240 -39.44 42.11 19.12
N GLN A 241 -38.70 41.46 20.03
CA GLN A 241 -38.83 40.04 20.32
C GLN A 241 -39.86 39.84 21.43
N LEU A 242 -41.02 39.26 21.06
CA LEU A 242 -42.12 39.01 21.99
C LEU A 242 -41.87 37.78 22.88
N GLU A 243 -40.91 36.94 22.53
CA GLU A 243 -40.44 35.81 23.34
C GLU A 243 -39.08 36.16 23.94
N ILE A 244 -38.98 36.07 25.26
CA ILE A 244 -37.77 36.43 26.01
C ILE A 244 -37.11 35.14 26.49
N PRO A 245 -35.94 34.76 25.94
CA PRO A 245 -35.24 33.55 26.33
C PRO A 245 -34.78 33.63 27.78
N GLU A 246 -34.67 32.47 28.43
CA GLU A 246 -34.10 32.33 29.76
C GLU A 246 -32.69 32.96 29.83
N GLY A 247 -32.40 33.69 30.91
CA GLY A 247 -31.08 34.29 31.11
C GLY A 247 -31.06 35.52 32.02
N LYS A 248 -29.91 36.21 31.98
CA LYS A 248 -29.64 37.42 32.75
C LYS A 248 -29.90 38.68 31.93
N TYR A 249 -30.58 39.69 32.46
CA TYR A 249 -30.91 40.94 31.78
C TYR A 249 -30.69 42.16 32.69
N ASP A 250 -30.15 43.26 32.15
CA ASP A 250 -29.96 44.50 32.93
C ASP A 250 -31.26 45.30 33.11
N ASP A 251 -32.11 45.34 32.08
CA ASP A 251 -33.40 46.05 32.11
C ASP A 251 -34.39 45.40 31.14
N ILE A 252 -35.58 45.09 31.63
CA ILE A 252 -36.75 44.73 30.85
C ILE A 252 -37.86 45.71 31.21
N SER A 253 -38.18 46.60 30.28
CA SER A 253 -39.21 47.62 30.49
C SER A 253 -40.14 47.79 29.29
N ASP A 254 -41.46 47.79 29.55
CA ASP A 254 -42.47 48.07 28.52
C ASP A 254 -43.71 48.74 29.14
N THR A 255 -44.53 49.35 28.27
CA THR A 255 -45.73 50.12 28.59
C THR A 255 -47.02 49.59 27.94
N TRP A 256 -46.95 48.70 26.94
CA TRP A 256 -48.15 48.25 26.20
C TRP A 256 -48.08 46.87 25.54
N ARG A 257 -46.90 46.25 25.38
CA ARG A 257 -46.79 44.94 24.70
C ARG A 257 -47.02 43.74 25.62
N THR A 258 -47.31 42.60 24.99
CA THR A 258 -47.34 41.30 25.65
C THR A 258 -46.06 40.53 25.33
N TYR A 259 -45.29 40.16 26.35
CA TYR A 259 -44.11 39.30 26.22
C TYR A 259 -44.37 37.93 26.84
N THR A 260 -43.68 36.90 26.35
CA THR A 260 -43.68 35.56 26.91
C THR A 260 -42.28 35.18 27.34
N LEU A 261 -42.10 34.87 28.63
CA LEU A 261 -40.90 34.23 29.13
C LEU A 261 -40.91 32.76 28.69
N THR A 262 -39.89 32.32 27.94
CA THR A 262 -39.83 30.95 27.41
C THR A 262 -39.28 29.94 28.42
N GLY A 263 -38.60 30.40 29.47
CA GLY A 263 -38.02 29.59 30.53
C GLY A 263 -38.75 29.72 31.86
N THR A 264 -38.10 29.26 32.93
CA THR A 264 -38.63 29.28 34.30
C THR A 264 -37.70 29.95 35.31
N TYR A 265 -36.45 30.26 34.97
CA TYR A 265 -35.52 30.98 35.85
C TYR A 265 -34.96 32.24 35.18
N TYR A 266 -35.10 33.41 35.79
CA TYR A 266 -34.63 34.67 35.21
C TYR A 266 -33.89 35.53 36.22
N GLU A 267 -32.80 36.17 35.79
CA GLU A 267 -32.10 37.19 36.56
C GLU A 267 -32.22 38.54 35.88
N ILE A 268 -33.12 39.40 36.34
CA ILE A 268 -33.42 40.68 35.70
C ILE A 268 -33.15 41.81 36.67
N SER A 269 -32.05 42.55 36.51
CA SER A 269 -31.69 43.65 37.41
C SER A 269 -32.85 44.64 37.59
N ASN A 270 -33.47 45.10 36.50
CA ASN A 270 -34.66 45.96 36.53
C ASN A 270 -35.81 45.41 35.66
N LEU A 271 -36.93 45.02 36.27
CA LEU A 271 -38.16 44.61 35.57
C LEU A 271 -39.27 45.65 35.80
N SER A 272 -39.70 46.35 34.75
CA SER A 272 -40.69 47.43 34.84
C SER A 272 -41.82 47.30 33.82
N LEU A 273 -42.99 46.86 34.27
CA LEU A 273 -44.20 46.75 33.47
C LEU A 273 -45.16 47.88 33.82
N LEU A 274 -45.43 48.75 32.84
CA LEU A 274 -46.24 49.95 33.00
C LEU A 274 -47.44 49.92 32.02
N GLY A 275 -48.37 50.86 32.16
CA GLY A 275 -49.44 51.08 31.19
C GLY A 275 -50.35 49.86 31.04
N SER A 276 -50.35 49.21 29.87
CA SER A 276 -51.13 48.00 29.59
C SER A 276 -50.25 46.81 29.15
N ALA A 277 -48.99 46.79 29.57
CA ALA A 277 -48.07 45.69 29.26
C ALA A 277 -48.49 44.38 29.96
N THR A 278 -48.27 43.24 29.32
CA THR A 278 -48.56 41.92 29.88
C THR A 278 -47.32 41.04 29.81
N LEU A 279 -46.96 40.38 30.91
CA LEU A 279 -45.90 39.36 30.91
C LEU A 279 -46.52 37.98 31.10
N LYS A 280 -46.27 37.07 30.16
CA LYS A 280 -46.70 35.69 30.20
C LYS A 280 -45.59 34.81 30.74
N VAL A 281 -45.91 33.98 31.73
CA VAL A 281 -44.94 33.13 32.42
C VAL A 281 -45.43 31.68 32.48
N LYS A 282 -44.48 30.74 32.50
CA LYS A 282 -44.75 29.32 32.73
C LYS A 282 -45.10 29.05 34.20
N PRO A 283 -45.75 27.91 34.52
CA PRO A 283 -45.90 27.48 35.90
C PRO A 283 -44.53 27.41 36.63
N ASN A 284 -44.51 27.77 37.91
CA ASN A 284 -43.32 27.73 38.78
C ASN A 284 -42.15 28.62 38.31
N THR A 285 -42.45 29.73 37.63
CA THR A 285 -41.42 30.69 37.21
C THR A 285 -40.82 31.45 38.42
N PHE A 286 -39.50 31.45 38.52
CA PHE A 286 -38.71 32.19 39.51
C PHE A 286 -37.99 33.37 38.84
N ILE A 287 -38.32 34.60 39.26
CA ILE A 287 -37.72 35.82 38.71
C ILE A 287 -36.92 36.53 39.79
N LYS A 288 -35.59 36.47 39.71
CA LYS A 288 -34.68 37.24 40.56
C LYS A 288 -34.50 38.66 40.02
N VAL A 289 -34.67 39.66 40.88
CA VAL A 289 -34.61 41.09 40.49
C VAL A 289 -33.83 41.93 41.50
N ASN A 290 -33.30 43.09 41.09
CA ASN A 290 -32.96 44.13 42.06
C ASN A 290 -34.15 45.08 42.23
N LYS A 291 -34.83 45.39 41.13
CA LYS A 291 -35.98 46.29 41.11
C LYS A 291 -37.13 45.71 40.28
N PHE A 292 -38.33 45.69 40.87
CA PHE A 292 -39.57 45.32 40.19
C PHE A 292 -40.60 46.44 40.28
N ILE A 293 -41.19 46.83 39.15
CA ILE A 293 -42.30 47.79 39.07
C ILE A 293 -43.43 47.19 38.24
N LEU A 294 -44.64 47.18 38.81
CA LEU A 294 -45.88 46.84 38.12
C LEU A 294 -46.93 47.93 38.37
N ASP A 295 -47.24 48.74 37.36
CA ASP A 295 -48.07 49.96 37.48
C ASP A 295 -49.11 50.11 36.36
N GLY A 296 -50.15 50.91 36.60
CA GLY A 296 -51.23 51.18 35.65
C GLY A 296 -52.26 50.05 35.55
N SER A 297 -52.37 49.43 34.37
CA SER A 297 -53.20 48.26 34.07
C SER A 297 -52.34 47.10 33.54
N ALA A 298 -51.03 47.12 33.82
CA ALA A 298 -50.13 46.05 33.42
C ALA A 298 -50.38 44.76 34.22
N SER A 299 -50.31 43.60 33.58
CA SER A 299 -50.63 42.27 34.15
C SER A 299 -49.48 41.26 34.00
N ILE A 300 -49.51 40.22 34.85
CA ILE A 300 -48.71 39.00 34.66
C ILE A 300 -49.68 37.82 34.61
N GLU A 301 -49.56 37.00 33.58
CA GLU A 301 -50.52 35.93 33.22
C GLU A 301 -49.78 34.62 32.93
N SER A 302 -50.47 33.48 32.98
CA SER A 302 -49.89 32.22 32.49
C SER A 302 -49.70 32.28 30.97
N ASP A 303 -48.61 31.69 30.46
CA ASP A 303 -48.36 31.48 29.03
C ASP A 303 -49.47 30.68 28.33
N THR A 304 -50.10 29.75 29.05
CA THR A 304 -51.28 28.99 28.61
C THR A 304 -52.62 29.72 28.81
N GLY A 305 -52.59 30.92 29.39
CA GLY A 305 -53.75 31.75 29.69
C GLY A 305 -54.33 31.49 31.09
N GLY A 306 -54.79 32.57 31.74
CA GLY A 306 -55.28 32.53 33.13
C GLY A 306 -54.26 33.07 34.14
N ASP A 307 -54.52 32.82 35.42
CA ASP A 307 -53.70 33.31 36.53
C ASP A 307 -52.38 32.49 36.64
N PRO A 308 -51.22 33.12 36.87
CA PRO A 308 -49.96 32.39 37.08
C PRO A 308 -50.03 31.43 38.28
N VAL A 309 -49.45 30.23 38.13
CA VAL A 309 -49.32 29.23 39.21
C VAL A 309 -47.85 29.16 39.65
N GLY A 310 -47.59 29.35 40.95
CA GLY A 310 -46.25 29.21 41.53
C GLY A 310 -45.24 30.30 41.15
N LEU A 311 -45.70 31.49 40.74
CA LEU A 311 -44.81 32.61 40.40
C LEU A 311 -44.15 33.20 41.65
N VAL A 312 -42.82 33.25 41.66
CA VAL A 312 -42.03 33.88 42.73
C VAL A 312 -41.21 35.04 42.16
N ILE A 313 -41.35 36.22 42.76
CA ILE A 313 -40.51 37.39 42.46
C ILE A 313 -39.57 37.62 43.64
N TRP A 314 -38.28 37.48 43.40
CA TRP A 314 -37.24 37.48 44.43
C TRP A 314 -36.29 38.66 44.29
N ALA A 315 -36.42 39.66 45.16
CA ALA A 315 -35.63 40.89 45.07
C ALA A 315 -34.38 40.91 45.97
N GLU A 316 -33.20 41.02 45.36
CA GLU A 316 -31.88 40.92 45.96
C GLU A 316 -31.01 42.17 45.77
N THR A 317 -30.06 42.37 46.68
CA THR A 317 -29.09 43.47 46.58
C THR A 317 -28.15 43.23 45.40
N GLU A 318 -28.06 44.19 44.49
CA GLU A 318 -27.16 44.15 43.34
C GLU A 318 -26.32 45.43 43.31
N SER A 319 -25.00 45.31 43.13
CA SER A 319 -24.09 46.48 43.00
C SER A 319 -24.25 47.53 44.11
N ASN A 320 -24.49 47.10 45.35
CA ASN A 320 -24.79 47.94 46.54
C ASN A 320 -26.08 48.77 46.44
N GLN A 321 -26.96 48.51 45.48
CA GLN A 321 -28.31 49.09 45.40
C GLN A 321 -29.29 48.21 46.19
N ALA A 322 -30.00 48.83 47.13
CA ALA A 322 -30.99 48.11 47.94
C ALA A 322 -32.19 47.68 47.06
N PRO A 323 -32.66 46.42 47.19
CA PRO A 323 -33.72 45.92 46.34
C PRO A 323 -35.06 46.58 46.63
N LYS A 324 -35.89 46.73 45.59
CA LYS A 324 -37.19 47.39 45.72
C LYS A 324 -38.25 46.79 44.80
N ILE A 325 -39.38 46.40 45.41
CA ILE A 325 -40.60 45.98 44.71
C ILE A 325 -41.66 47.09 44.85
N THR A 326 -42.25 47.52 43.74
CA THR A 326 -43.34 48.51 43.71
C THR A 326 -44.52 47.98 42.89
N PHE A 327 -45.69 47.85 43.52
CA PHE A 327 -46.90 47.34 42.90
C PHE A 327 -48.06 48.33 43.08
N SER A 328 -48.51 48.93 41.99
CA SER A 328 -49.60 49.91 41.95
C SER A 328 -50.60 49.69 40.82
N SER A 329 -50.49 48.57 40.11
CA SER A 329 -51.42 48.20 39.03
C SER A 329 -52.84 47.96 39.54
N SER A 330 -53.80 48.19 38.65
CA SER A 330 -55.24 47.93 38.82
C SER A 330 -55.63 46.46 38.60
N THR A 331 -54.71 45.63 38.12
CA THR A 331 -54.90 44.18 37.94
C THR A 331 -54.47 43.42 39.19
N ASN A 332 -55.02 42.21 39.38
CA ASN A 332 -54.56 41.31 40.42
C ASN A 332 -53.17 40.77 40.03
N LEU A 333 -52.27 40.66 41.01
CA LEU A 333 -51.00 39.93 40.85
C LEU A 333 -51.10 38.63 41.62
N TYR A 334 -50.87 37.48 40.97
CA TYR A 334 -50.77 36.17 41.61
C TYR A 334 -49.29 35.79 41.67
N ALA A 335 -48.67 36.04 42.82
CA ALA A 335 -47.25 35.79 43.04
C ALA A 335 -46.90 35.84 44.53
N ASP A 336 -45.87 35.11 44.93
CA ASP A 336 -45.18 35.31 46.20
C ASP A 336 -44.01 36.29 46.01
N LEU A 337 -43.90 37.28 46.89
CA LEU A 337 -42.95 38.39 46.77
C LEU A 337 -41.94 38.38 47.91
N PHE A 338 -40.66 38.18 47.59
CA PHE A 338 -39.56 38.38 48.53
C PHE A 338 -38.79 39.64 48.18
N SER A 339 -38.41 40.46 49.16
CA SER A 339 -37.45 41.56 48.97
C SER A 339 -36.58 41.77 50.18
N ARG A 340 -35.26 41.75 50.00
CA ARG A 340 -34.29 41.95 51.10
C ARG A 340 -34.41 43.32 51.79
N ASP A 341 -35.06 44.29 51.16
CA ASP A 341 -35.26 45.63 51.71
C ASP A 341 -36.73 46.07 51.65
N ASN A 342 -37.19 46.69 50.56
CA ASN A 342 -38.51 47.34 50.53
C ASN A 342 -39.52 46.69 49.57
N VAL A 343 -40.77 46.55 50.03
CA VAL A 343 -41.96 46.28 49.20
C VAL A 343 -42.98 47.40 49.41
N THR A 344 -43.43 48.04 48.32
CA THR A 344 -44.48 49.07 48.36
C THR A 344 -45.66 48.64 47.51
N ILE A 345 -46.83 48.52 48.13
CA ILE A 345 -48.10 48.19 47.45
C ILE A 345 -49.02 49.40 47.62
N SER A 346 -49.52 49.98 46.53
CA SER A 346 -50.29 51.23 46.58
C SER A 346 -51.44 51.28 45.57
N GLY A 347 -52.37 52.23 45.74
CA GLY A 347 -53.48 52.41 44.80
C GLY A 347 -54.52 51.29 44.84
N GLY A 348 -55.01 50.87 43.67
CA GLY A 348 -56.04 49.81 43.55
C GLY A 348 -55.52 48.38 43.67
N ALA A 349 -54.21 48.21 43.94
CA ALA A 349 -53.50 46.94 43.84
C ALA A 349 -54.05 45.84 44.76
N ILE A 350 -54.23 44.64 44.19
CA ILE A 350 -54.62 43.42 44.89
C ILE A 350 -53.55 42.36 44.64
N LEU A 351 -52.85 41.95 45.69
CA LEU A 351 -51.90 40.84 45.64
C LEU A 351 -52.60 39.56 46.13
N LYS A 352 -52.45 38.49 45.36
CA LYS A 352 -52.96 37.14 45.61
C LYS A 352 -51.77 36.21 45.81
N GLY A 353 -51.30 36.15 47.05
CA GLY A 353 -50.03 35.49 47.43
C GLY A 353 -49.50 36.06 48.75
N SER A 354 -48.24 35.75 49.03
CA SER A 354 -47.55 36.09 50.28
C SER A 354 -46.43 37.10 50.07
N VAL A 355 -46.10 37.89 51.09
CA VAL A 355 -45.01 38.87 51.03
C VAL A 355 -44.06 38.71 52.19
N THR A 356 -42.77 38.58 51.89
CA THR A 356 -41.70 38.55 52.88
C THR A 356 -40.70 39.65 52.59
N ALA A 357 -40.56 40.63 53.49
CA ALA A 357 -39.65 41.75 53.30
C ALA A 357 -39.17 42.39 54.60
N LYS A 358 -38.09 43.16 54.54
CA LYS A 358 -37.62 43.95 55.69
C LYS A 358 -38.57 45.11 56.00
N ASN A 359 -39.08 45.80 54.98
CA ASN A 359 -40.06 46.87 55.16
C ASN A 359 -41.19 46.71 54.13
N ILE A 360 -42.44 46.72 54.60
CA ILE A 360 -43.63 46.71 53.76
C ILE A 360 -44.41 48.00 53.97
N ASN A 361 -44.61 48.76 52.89
CA ASN A 361 -45.53 49.89 52.86
C ASN A 361 -46.82 49.50 52.13
N MET A 362 -47.90 49.37 52.89
CA MET A 362 -49.22 48.98 52.44
C MET A 362 -50.15 50.21 52.36
N ALA A 363 -50.28 50.72 51.14
CA ALA A 363 -51.22 51.75 50.71
C ALA A 363 -52.19 51.27 49.63
N GLY A 364 -52.13 49.99 49.27
CA GLY A 364 -52.98 49.37 48.27
C GLY A 364 -54.28 48.83 48.87
N ARG A 365 -55.06 48.14 48.04
CA ARG A 365 -56.40 47.67 48.41
C ARG A 365 -56.35 46.40 49.24
N ARG A 366 -55.61 45.38 48.80
CA ARG A 366 -55.67 44.05 49.45
C ARG A 366 -54.42 43.19 49.22
N ILE A 367 -54.00 42.45 50.25
CA ILE A 367 -53.13 41.26 50.14
C ILE A 367 -53.94 40.07 50.65
N GLU A 368 -53.99 38.97 49.91
CA GLU A 368 -54.73 37.78 50.29
C GLU A 368 -53.98 36.53 49.87
N ARG A 369 -53.69 35.65 50.83
CA ARG A 369 -53.16 34.31 50.57
C ARG A 369 -54.24 33.47 49.88
N VAL A 370 -53.91 32.82 48.75
CA VAL A 370 -54.85 31.98 47.99
C VAL A 370 -54.65 30.52 48.39
N ALA A 371 -55.75 29.77 48.60
CA ALA A 371 -55.70 28.37 49.04
C ALA A 371 -55.18 27.36 47.99
N ASP A 372 -54.91 27.82 46.75
CA ASP A 372 -54.40 27.01 45.63
C ASP A 372 -52.86 27.10 45.49
N SER A 373 -52.19 27.82 46.40
CA SER A 373 -50.73 27.75 46.58
C SER A 373 -50.45 26.65 47.61
N ASP A 374 -50.46 25.40 47.15
CA ASP A 374 -50.40 24.15 47.92
C ASP A 374 -49.05 23.89 48.63
N VAL A 375 -48.34 24.96 48.98
CA VAL A 375 -46.98 24.88 49.52
C VAL A 375 -47.06 24.68 51.03
N CYS A 376 -47.92 25.38 51.81
CA CYS A 376 -47.93 25.19 53.27
C CYS A 376 -49.28 25.45 53.98
N ASP A 377 -50.10 24.42 54.20
CA ASP A 377 -50.98 24.32 55.38
C ASP A 377 -51.30 22.85 55.70
N PRO A 378 -50.90 22.33 56.89
CA PRO A 378 -51.18 20.97 57.30
C PRO A 378 -52.49 20.92 58.10
N THR A 379 -53.66 20.72 57.48
CA THR A 379 -54.83 20.09 58.17
C THR A 379 -56.04 19.88 57.25
N THR A 380 -56.22 18.67 56.73
CA THR A 380 -57.31 17.74 57.10
C THR A 380 -57.54 16.68 56.00
N PRO A 381 -57.77 15.41 56.37
CA PRO A 381 -57.76 14.29 55.43
C PRO A 381 -59.14 14.04 54.81
N PRO A 382 -59.22 13.63 53.53
CA PRO A 382 -60.34 12.85 53.05
C PRO A 382 -60.05 11.35 53.18
N THR A 383 -61.13 10.63 53.39
CA THR A 383 -61.24 9.20 53.59
C THR A 383 -60.61 8.35 52.48
N THR A 384 -60.05 7.23 52.93
CA THR A 384 -59.40 6.12 52.24
C THR A 384 -60.11 5.64 50.97
N ASP A 385 -59.56 5.99 49.81
CA ASP A 385 -59.49 5.17 48.61
C ASP A 385 -58.21 5.67 47.87
N TYR A 386 -57.18 4.84 47.77
CA TYR A 386 -55.93 5.21 47.11
C TYR A 386 -55.87 4.55 45.73
N SER A 387 -55.36 5.27 44.73
CA SER A 387 -55.07 4.73 43.40
C SER A 387 -53.58 4.80 43.10
N LEU A 388 -53.10 3.94 42.23
CA LEU A 388 -51.71 3.90 41.78
C LEU A 388 -51.64 4.33 40.31
N SER A 389 -50.59 5.03 39.92
CA SER A 389 -50.27 5.33 38.51
C SER A 389 -48.82 4.97 38.22
N LEU A 390 -48.54 4.40 37.05
CA LEU A 390 -47.21 4.00 36.60
C LEU A 390 -46.81 4.82 35.38
N THR A 391 -45.65 5.46 35.41
CA THR A 391 -45.10 6.25 34.31
C THR A 391 -43.63 5.89 34.05
N PRO A 392 -43.21 5.66 32.78
CA PRO A 392 -44.09 5.50 31.63
C PRO A 392 -44.88 4.18 31.76
N ALA A 393 -46.04 4.05 31.11
CA ALA A 393 -46.81 2.79 31.14
C ALA A 393 -46.23 1.71 30.20
N GLN A 394 -45.21 2.08 29.44
CA GLN A 394 -44.52 1.24 28.48
C GLN A 394 -43.18 1.87 28.11
N GLY A 395 -42.25 1.07 27.61
CA GLY A 395 -40.95 1.58 27.20
C GLY A 395 -40.14 0.51 26.47
N ILE A 396 -39.12 0.94 25.74
CA ILE A 396 -38.17 0.05 25.10
C ILE A 396 -36.74 0.42 25.51
N GLN A 397 -35.91 -0.55 25.83
CA GLN A 397 -34.50 -0.33 26.17
C GLN A 397 -33.60 -1.42 25.61
N LEU A 398 -32.30 -1.14 25.54
CA LEU A 398 -31.30 -2.17 25.30
C LEU A 398 -31.08 -2.97 26.59
N THR A 399 -30.67 -4.24 26.50
CA THR A 399 -30.39 -5.09 27.69
C THR A 399 -29.28 -4.58 28.63
N CYS A 400 -28.59 -3.47 28.30
CA CYS A 400 -27.56 -2.82 29.14
C CYS A 400 -28.02 -1.46 29.69
N THR A 401 -29.26 -1.08 29.43
CA THR A 401 -29.77 0.26 29.72
C THR A 401 -30.98 0.12 30.61
N ALA A 402 -30.90 0.72 31.80
CA ALA A 402 -31.96 0.63 32.77
C ALA A 402 -33.22 1.37 32.31
N GLN A 403 -34.39 0.80 32.61
CA GLN A 403 -35.68 1.45 32.41
C GLN A 403 -36.16 2.07 33.72
N GLN A 404 -36.30 3.39 33.77
CA GLN A 404 -36.89 4.06 34.93
C GLN A 404 -38.42 3.84 34.97
N LEU A 405 -38.95 3.59 36.16
CA LEU A 405 -40.34 3.31 36.47
C LEU A 405 -40.79 4.15 37.68
N ASP A 406 -41.78 5.01 37.48
CA ASP A 406 -42.32 5.87 38.52
C ASP A 406 -43.73 5.43 38.91
N PHE A 407 -43.86 4.88 40.12
CA PHE A 407 -45.12 4.54 40.76
C PHE A 407 -45.57 5.68 41.66
N GLN A 408 -46.62 6.38 41.25
CA GLN A 408 -47.18 7.52 41.99
C GLN A 408 -48.53 7.13 42.62
N VAL A 409 -48.58 7.16 43.95
CA VAL A 409 -49.82 6.99 44.72
C VAL A 409 -50.64 8.27 44.64
N LYS A 410 -51.93 8.12 44.40
CA LYS A 410 -52.91 9.18 44.27
C LYS A 410 -54.07 8.98 45.23
N ASP A 411 -54.62 10.06 45.76
CA ASP A 411 -55.83 10.03 46.57
C ASP A 411 -57.10 9.84 45.71
N SER A 412 -58.25 9.79 46.37
CA SER A 412 -59.57 9.64 45.73
C SER A 412 -59.99 10.83 44.84
N SER A 413 -59.24 11.93 44.87
CA SER A 413 -59.42 13.10 43.99
C SER A 413 -58.45 13.09 42.80
N GLY A 414 -57.56 12.11 42.71
CA GLY A 414 -56.56 11.96 41.65
C GLY A 414 -55.26 12.74 41.87
N ASN A 415 -55.06 13.32 43.05
CA ASN A 415 -53.87 14.09 43.40
C ASN A 415 -52.79 13.20 44.02
N ASN A 416 -51.52 13.53 43.78
CA ASN A 416 -50.38 12.80 44.34
C ASN A 416 -50.39 12.86 45.87
N THR A 417 -50.21 11.73 46.56
CA THR A 417 -50.31 11.68 48.02
C THR A 417 -49.32 10.72 48.66
N GLY A 418 -48.58 11.18 49.67
CA GLY A 418 -47.76 10.34 50.55
C GLY A 418 -48.53 9.78 51.76
N ALA A 419 -49.84 10.02 51.85
CA ALA A 419 -50.66 9.60 52.99
C ALA A 419 -50.90 8.07 53.05
N TYR A 420 -50.67 7.36 51.94
CA TYR A 420 -50.67 5.89 51.93
C TYR A 420 -49.42 5.36 52.64
N THR A 421 -49.61 4.76 53.82
CA THR A 421 -48.52 4.21 54.65
C THR A 421 -48.25 2.73 54.42
N GLY A 422 -49.09 2.06 53.63
CA GLY A 422 -48.98 0.65 53.28
C GLY A 422 -47.85 0.41 52.25
N ASP A 423 -47.62 -0.86 51.92
CA ASP A 423 -46.57 -1.22 50.97
C ASP A 423 -47.12 -1.24 49.53
N ILE A 424 -46.26 -0.90 48.57
CA ILE A 424 -46.47 -1.09 47.14
C ILE A 424 -45.76 -2.39 46.77
N GLU A 425 -46.53 -3.38 46.35
CA GLU A 425 -46.01 -4.63 45.81
C GLU A 425 -45.74 -4.47 44.31
N VAL A 426 -44.47 -4.58 43.92
CA VAL A 426 -44.03 -4.50 42.51
C VAL A 426 -43.55 -5.86 42.07
N THR A 427 -44.22 -6.43 41.08
CA THR A 427 -43.88 -7.72 40.48
C THR A 427 -43.52 -7.56 39.02
N ALA A 428 -42.49 -8.27 38.55
CA ALA A 428 -42.16 -8.40 37.13
C ALA A 428 -42.45 -9.82 36.66
N THR A 429 -42.97 -9.95 35.44
CA THR A 429 -43.17 -11.23 34.76
C THR A 429 -42.69 -11.14 33.33
N GLY A 430 -42.29 -12.26 32.72
CA GLY A 430 -41.76 -12.31 31.35
C GLY A 430 -40.24 -12.18 31.26
N GLY A 431 -39.61 -11.34 32.07
CA GLY A 431 -38.15 -11.23 32.19
C GLY A 431 -37.52 -12.40 32.95
N THR A 432 -36.25 -12.71 32.65
CA THR A 432 -35.53 -13.82 33.28
C THR A 432 -34.59 -13.38 34.39
N ASN A 433 -34.07 -12.15 34.31
CA ASN A 433 -33.13 -11.57 35.29
C ASN A 433 -33.51 -10.13 35.68
N THR A 434 -34.82 -9.83 35.70
CA THR A 434 -35.29 -8.49 36.04
C THR A 434 -34.91 -8.14 37.48
N SER A 435 -34.25 -6.99 37.65
CA SER A 435 -33.91 -6.46 38.96
C SER A 435 -34.33 -5.00 39.09
N PHE A 436 -34.65 -4.58 40.31
CA PHE A 436 -35.12 -3.23 40.60
C PHE A 436 -34.19 -2.55 41.60
N ASN A 437 -33.62 -1.43 41.18
CA ASN A 437 -32.85 -0.53 42.03
C ASN A 437 -33.70 0.66 42.44
N VAL A 438 -33.77 0.97 43.73
CA VAL A 438 -34.62 2.07 44.24
C VAL A 438 -33.91 3.40 44.00
N LEU A 439 -34.52 4.26 43.19
CA LEU A 439 -34.08 5.64 42.97
C LEU A 439 -34.72 6.59 43.99
N GLN A 440 -36.01 6.41 44.28
CA GLN A 440 -36.74 7.16 45.32
C GLN A 440 -37.73 6.27 46.06
N GLY A 441 -37.85 6.46 47.37
CA GLY A 441 -38.63 5.57 48.26
C GLY A 441 -37.71 4.66 49.08
N SER A 442 -38.22 3.53 49.56
CA SER A 442 -37.40 2.57 50.32
C SER A 442 -37.87 1.12 50.15
N PRO A 443 -36.96 0.15 50.00
CA PRO A 443 -37.32 -1.27 49.93
C PRO A 443 -37.70 -1.81 51.33
N GLN A 444 -38.76 -2.62 51.41
CA GLN A 444 -39.20 -3.29 52.64
C GLN A 444 -38.80 -4.78 52.69
N GLY A 445 -38.29 -5.31 51.59
CA GLY A 445 -37.83 -6.69 51.44
C GLY A 445 -38.74 -7.50 50.51
N GLY A 446 -38.15 -8.40 49.71
CA GLY A 446 -38.89 -9.07 48.64
C GLY A 446 -39.34 -8.08 47.58
N ASN A 447 -40.61 -8.18 47.17
CA ASN A 447 -41.23 -7.35 46.13
C ASN A 447 -41.96 -6.11 46.71
N LEU A 448 -41.72 -5.79 47.98
CA LEU A 448 -42.44 -4.74 48.71
C LEU A 448 -41.58 -3.49 48.86
N TYR A 449 -42.18 -2.35 48.55
CA TYR A 449 -41.55 -1.04 48.55
C TYR A 449 -42.44 -0.01 49.24
N LYS A 450 -41.84 1.02 49.82
CA LYS A 450 -42.54 2.22 50.30
C LYS A 450 -42.21 3.40 49.43
N ALA A 451 -43.24 4.13 49.03
CA ALA A 451 -43.11 5.44 48.43
C ALA A 451 -42.47 6.44 49.41
N ASN A 452 -41.87 7.50 48.87
CA ASN A 452 -41.36 8.63 49.64
C ASN A 452 -42.52 9.45 50.24
N SER A 453 -42.20 10.56 50.93
CA SER A 453 -43.17 11.44 51.58
C SER A 453 -44.20 12.09 50.64
N ASN A 454 -43.98 12.04 49.32
CA ASN A 454 -44.87 12.58 48.29
C ASN A 454 -45.68 11.48 47.57
N GLY A 455 -45.59 10.23 48.02
CA GLY A 455 -46.29 9.11 47.39
C GLY A 455 -45.62 8.58 46.12
N LEU A 456 -44.38 8.98 45.84
CA LEU A 456 -43.61 8.51 44.69
C LEU A 456 -42.65 7.38 45.09
N LEU A 457 -42.70 6.29 44.34
CA LEU A 457 -41.69 5.23 44.32
C LEU A 457 -41.07 5.20 42.92
N SER A 458 -39.81 5.57 42.81
CA SER A 458 -39.05 5.50 41.56
C SER A 458 -38.10 4.31 41.60
N LEU A 459 -38.23 3.43 40.62
CA LEU A 459 -37.39 2.25 40.44
C LEU A 459 -36.63 2.35 39.12
N SER A 460 -35.40 1.88 39.12
CA SER A 460 -34.62 1.58 37.91
C SER A 460 -34.70 0.08 37.67
N MET A 461 -35.30 -0.33 36.56
CA MET A 461 -35.44 -1.72 36.16
C MET A 461 -34.32 -2.11 35.20
N ASP A 462 -33.49 -3.03 35.64
CA ASP A 462 -32.44 -3.64 34.81
C ASP A 462 -32.92 -5.00 34.31
N GLU A 463 -32.78 -5.25 33.01
CA GLU A 463 -33.02 -6.54 32.39
C GLU A 463 -31.91 -6.83 31.40
N ASN A 464 -31.26 -7.97 31.61
CA ASN A 464 -30.01 -8.37 30.98
C ASN A 464 -30.23 -9.29 29.77
N THR A 465 -31.48 -9.73 29.56
CA THR A 465 -31.87 -10.63 28.47
C THR A 465 -32.94 -10.01 27.59
N VAL A 466 -32.89 -10.26 26.29
CA VAL A 466 -33.93 -9.81 25.36
C VAL A 466 -35.24 -10.45 25.78
N SER A 467 -36.20 -9.62 26.17
CA SER A 467 -37.46 -10.09 26.73
C SER A 467 -38.50 -9.00 26.72
N ASP A 468 -39.77 -9.41 26.73
CA ASP A 468 -40.90 -8.53 27.03
C ASP A 468 -41.20 -8.67 28.53
N VAL A 469 -41.01 -7.59 29.29
CA VAL A 469 -41.19 -7.53 30.75
C VAL A 469 -42.47 -6.78 31.09
N VAL A 470 -43.36 -7.45 31.81
CA VAL A 470 -44.60 -6.86 32.32
C VAL A 470 -44.43 -6.58 33.80
N VAL A 471 -44.44 -5.30 34.18
CA VAL A 471 -44.33 -4.86 35.57
C VAL A 471 -45.71 -4.50 36.10
N THR A 472 -46.10 -5.09 37.23
CA THR A 472 -47.35 -4.80 37.92
C THR A 472 -47.08 -4.25 39.31
N GLY A 473 -47.59 -3.04 39.59
CA GLY A 473 -47.59 -2.45 40.92
C GLY A 473 -48.99 -2.51 41.54
N SER A 474 -49.10 -2.89 42.81
CA SER A 474 -50.36 -2.91 43.55
C SER A 474 -50.20 -2.44 45.00
N LEU A 475 -51.22 -1.78 45.54
CA LEU A 475 -51.29 -1.37 46.94
C LEU A 475 -51.80 -2.54 47.80
N GLN A 476 -51.04 -2.99 48.81
CA GLN A 476 -51.37 -4.20 49.58
C GLN A 476 -52.53 -4.05 50.59
N ASP A 477 -52.71 -2.87 51.18
CA ASP A 477 -53.63 -2.67 52.31
C ASP A 477 -55.00 -2.07 51.92
N ASP A 478 -55.30 -1.96 50.62
CA ASP A 478 -56.57 -1.41 50.12
C ASP A 478 -57.52 -2.53 49.62
N PRO A 479 -58.75 -2.66 50.19
CA PRO A 479 -59.74 -3.66 49.76
C PRO A 479 -60.27 -3.48 48.32
N SER A 480 -59.88 -2.42 47.60
CA SER A 480 -60.20 -2.15 46.19
C SER A 480 -59.10 -2.49 45.18
N ALA A 481 -57.88 -2.84 45.63
CA ALA A 481 -56.73 -3.31 44.84
C ALA A 481 -56.63 -2.73 43.41
N THR A 482 -56.40 -1.43 43.26
CA THR A 482 -56.02 -0.86 41.95
C THR A 482 -54.59 -1.28 41.63
N SER A 483 -54.43 -2.27 40.75
CA SER A 483 -53.15 -2.63 40.14
C SER A 483 -52.91 -1.77 38.90
N VAL A 484 -51.68 -1.29 38.72
CA VAL A 484 -51.21 -0.73 37.45
C VAL A 484 -50.23 -1.67 36.79
N THR A 485 -50.31 -1.77 35.48
CA THR A 485 -49.44 -2.63 34.68
C THR A 485 -48.74 -1.80 33.62
N GLY A 486 -47.45 -2.02 33.44
CA GLY A 486 -46.66 -1.46 32.35
C GLY A 486 -45.94 -2.53 31.55
N ASN A 487 -45.77 -2.30 30.25
CA ASN A 487 -45.17 -3.26 29.32
C ASN A 487 -43.86 -2.71 28.76
N TYR A 488 -42.75 -3.37 29.04
CA TYR A 488 -41.43 -2.93 28.64
C TYR A 488 -40.78 -3.97 27.75
N LYS A 489 -40.04 -3.51 26.75
CA LYS A 489 -39.34 -4.37 25.82
C LYS A 489 -37.84 -4.16 25.92
N PHE A 490 -37.10 -5.22 26.17
CA PHE A 490 -35.63 -5.19 26.11
C PHE A 490 -35.16 -5.84 24.83
N VAL A 491 -34.39 -5.10 24.04
CA VAL A 491 -33.81 -5.56 22.77
C VAL A 491 -32.30 -5.72 22.89
N ALA A 492 -31.70 -6.40 21.91
CA ALA A 492 -30.27 -6.71 21.93
C ALA A 492 -29.43 -5.44 22.07
N TYR A 493 -28.30 -5.54 22.77
CA TYR A 493 -27.42 -4.39 22.97
C TYR A 493 -26.53 -4.11 21.75
N LYS A 494 -26.08 -5.15 21.03
CA LYS A 494 -25.26 -5.01 19.82
C LYS A 494 -25.39 -6.20 18.87
N LEU A 495 -24.95 -6.01 17.63
CA LEU A 495 -24.71 -7.13 16.70
C LEU A 495 -23.26 -7.61 16.80
N GLY A 496 -23.08 -8.93 16.94
CA GLY A 496 -21.79 -9.61 16.97
C GLY A 496 -21.50 -10.34 15.67
N PHE A 497 -20.24 -10.31 15.25
CA PHE A 497 -19.73 -11.01 14.07
C PHE A 497 -18.72 -12.06 14.48
N SER A 498 -18.80 -13.25 13.88
CA SER A 498 -17.81 -14.31 14.07
C SER A 498 -17.52 -15.02 12.75
N PRO A 499 -16.27 -15.00 12.26
CA PRO A 499 -15.10 -14.29 12.82
C PRO A 499 -15.19 -12.75 12.69
N ASN A 500 -14.42 -12.03 13.50
CA ASN A 500 -14.22 -10.58 13.41
C ASN A 500 -12.83 -10.23 14.00
N PRO A 501 -11.83 -9.84 13.19
CA PRO A 501 -11.93 -9.57 11.75
C PRO A 501 -12.17 -10.83 10.91
N THR A 502 -12.86 -10.67 9.78
CA THR A 502 -12.96 -11.72 8.74
C THR A 502 -11.80 -11.58 7.76
N ASN A 503 -11.04 -12.64 7.60
CA ASN A 503 -9.89 -12.69 6.71
C ASN A 503 -10.31 -13.22 5.32
N ILE A 504 -10.03 -12.44 4.27
CA ILE A 504 -10.37 -12.80 2.89
C ILE A 504 -9.22 -12.53 1.92
N VAL A 505 -9.27 -13.22 0.79
CA VAL A 505 -8.48 -12.86 -0.39
C VAL A 505 -9.31 -11.88 -1.22
N ALA A 506 -8.70 -10.78 -1.67
CA ALA A 506 -9.38 -9.77 -2.46
C ALA A 506 -10.15 -10.41 -3.62
N GLY A 507 -11.39 -10.00 -3.85
CA GLY A 507 -12.27 -10.52 -4.90
C GLY A 507 -12.85 -11.92 -4.64
N LYS A 508 -12.44 -12.61 -3.57
CA LYS A 508 -13.01 -13.89 -3.16
C LYS A 508 -14.01 -13.69 -2.01
N PRO A 509 -15.28 -14.09 -2.17
CA PRO A 509 -16.24 -14.09 -1.07
C PRO A 509 -15.75 -14.93 0.11
N SER A 510 -15.99 -14.46 1.32
CA SER A 510 -15.72 -15.19 2.54
C SER A 510 -16.51 -16.50 2.61
N GLU A 511 -16.06 -17.39 3.48
CA GLU A 511 -16.96 -18.41 4.03
C GLU A 511 -18.08 -17.75 4.87
N ASN A 512 -18.95 -18.56 5.45
CA ASN A 512 -20.05 -18.06 6.27
C ASN A 512 -19.51 -17.28 7.47
N VAL A 513 -19.85 -15.99 7.56
CA VAL A 513 -19.70 -15.18 8.77
C VAL A 513 -21.03 -15.21 9.52
N SER A 514 -20.97 -15.60 10.79
CA SER A 514 -22.14 -15.58 11.67
C SER A 514 -22.39 -14.18 12.19
N VAL A 515 -23.62 -13.70 12.05
CA VAL A 515 -24.15 -12.48 12.66
C VAL A 515 -25.12 -12.88 13.76
N GLN A 516 -24.90 -12.39 14.98
CA GLN A 516 -25.70 -12.73 16.15
C GLN A 516 -26.05 -11.49 16.97
N PRO A 517 -27.31 -11.33 17.41
CA PRO A 517 -27.72 -10.32 18.37
C PRO A 517 -27.18 -10.69 19.75
N LEU A 518 -26.48 -9.77 20.38
CA LEU A 518 -25.84 -9.99 21.68
C LEU A 518 -26.58 -9.23 22.78
N GLU A 519 -26.98 -9.97 23.80
CA GLU A 519 -27.51 -9.47 25.08
C GLU A 519 -26.42 -9.49 26.16
N CYS A 520 -26.66 -8.81 27.28
CA CYS A 520 -25.65 -8.63 28.31
C CYS A 520 -25.92 -9.52 29.52
N LEU A 521 -25.20 -10.62 29.64
CA LEU A 521 -25.36 -11.54 30.78
C LEU A 521 -24.08 -11.56 31.62
N ASN A 522 -24.13 -11.02 32.86
CA ASN A 522 -22.97 -10.94 33.77
C ASN A 522 -21.75 -10.24 33.14
N ASP A 523 -21.95 -9.09 32.51
CA ASP A 523 -20.93 -8.32 31.77
C ASP A 523 -20.31 -9.05 30.55
N ALA A 524 -20.88 -10.19 30.14
CA ALA A 524 -20.44 -10.96 28.97
C ALA A 524 -21.52 -10.97 27.88
N PRO A 525 -21.15 -10.73 26.59
CA PRO A 525 -22.10 -10.82 25.49
C PRO A 525 -22.55 -12.27 25.26
N VAL A 526 -23.86 -12.52 25.30
CA VAL A 526 -24.47 -13.83 25.02
C VAL A 526 -25.44 -13.67 23.86
N VAL A 527 -25.65 -14.73 23.07
CA VAL A 527 -26.58 -14.69 21.94
C VAL A 527 -28.01 -14.69 22.47
N SER A 528 -28.78 -13.67 22.11
CA SER A 528 -30.22 -13.61 22.45
C SER A 528 -30.96 -14.75 21.75
N ALA A 529 -31.81 -15.48 22.47
CA ALA A 529 -32.60 -16.58 21.91
C ALA A 529 -33.91 -16.12 21.23
N ASP A 530 -34.32 -14.87 21.45
CA ASP A 530 -35.64 -14.34 21.07
C ASP A 530 -35.60 -13.47 19.80
N TYR A 531 -34.43 -13.31 19.20
CA TYR A 531 -34.25 -12.58 17.96
C TYR A 531 -34.15 -13.55 16.77
N ASN A 532 -35.31 -13.90 16.21
CA ASN A 532 -35.45 -14.90 15.15
C ASN A 532 -36.28 -14.37 13.95
N GLY A 533 -36.19 -15.08 12.82
CA GLY A 533 -36.87 -14.80 11.56
C GLY A 533 -36.17 -13.75 10.71
N ALA A 534 -36.86 -13.32 9.65
CA ALA A 534 -36.39 -12.28 8.75
C ALA A 534 -36.41 -10.90 9.42
N LYS A 535 -35.27 -10.21 9.38
CA LYS A 535 -35.04 -8.87 9.93
C LYS A 535 -34.47 -7.96 8.86
N GLN A 536 -34.85 -6.68 8.91
CA GLN A 536 -34.30 -5.67 8.03
C GLN A 536 -33.14 -4.98 8.74
N VAL A 537 -31.95 -5.06 8.17
CA VAL A 537 -30.76 -4.38 8.69
C VAL A 537 -30.29 -3.34 7.69
N GLU A 538 -29.61 -2.32 8.18
CA GLU A 538 -28.95 -1.31 7.37
C GLU A 538 -27.43 -1.50 7.42
N LEU A 539 -26.75 -1.22 6.30
CA LEU A 539 -25.30 -1.24 6.20
C LEU A 539 -24.79 0.18 5.98
N SER A 540 -23.90 0.62 6.86
CA SER A 540 -23.14 1.86 6.69
C SER A 540 -22.15 1.79 5.52
N ALA A 541 -21.55 2.94 5.17
CA ALA A 541 -20.53 3.00 4.14
C ALA A 541 -19.26 2.23 4.56
N THR A 542 -18.47 1.78 3.60
CA THR A 542 -17.16 1.18 3.89
C THR A 542 -16.26 2.21 4.55
N ASN A 543 -15.80 1.87 5.75
CA ASN A 543 -14.76 2.58 6.46
C ASN A 543 -13.39 1.97 6.11
N TYR A 544 -12.41 2.82 5.80
CA TYR A 544 -11.09 2.40 5.37
C TYR A 544 -10.11 2.55 6.54
N ILE A 545 -9.57 1.43 7.03
CA ILE A 545 -8.68 1.41 8.21
C ILE A 545 -7.22 1.46 7.75
N ALA A 546 -6.83 0.56 6.84
CA ALA A 546 -5.48 0.49 6.31
C ALA A 546 -5.51 -0.01 4.85
N PRO A 547 -5.39 0.86 3.84
CA PRO A 547 -5.12 2.30 3.96
C PRO A 547 -6.29 3.09 4.55
N SER A 548 -6.03 4.29 5.08
CA SER A 548 -7.05 5.18 5.68
C SER A 548 -7.94 5.88 4.65
N SER A 549 -7.62 5.75 3.37
CA SER A 549 -8.41 6.21 2.24
C SER A 549 -8.21 5.26 1.07
N THR A 550 -9.17 5.20 0.16
CA THR A 550 -9.07 4.40 -1.06
C THR A 550 -8.82 5.24 -2.28
N VAL A 551 -8.11 4.66 -3.25
CA VAL A 551 -7.96 5.21 -4.60
C VAL A 551 -9.03 4.69 -5.58
N ARG A 552 -9.85 3.71 -5.17
CA ARG A 552 -10.99 3.18 -5.92
C ARG A 552 -12.27 3.23 -5.07
N PRO A 553 -12.90 4.40 -4.90
CA PRO A 553 -14.10 4.56 -4.05
C PRO A 553 -15.33 3.78 -4.53
N SER A 554 -15.32 3.27 -5.76
CA SER A 554 -16.35 2.36 -6.28
C SER A 554 -16.19 0.91 -5.79
N GLU A 555 -15.00 0.52 -5.33
CA GLU A 555 -14.72 -0.80 -4.78
C GLU A 555 -14.99 -0.75 -3.27
N VAL A 556 -16.20 -1.18 -2.90
CA VAL A 556 -16.72 -1.20 -1.53
C VAL A 556 -16.97 -2.63 -1.07
N ILE A 557 -17.23 -2.80 0.23
CA ILE A 557 -17.59 -4.11 0.78
C ILE A 557 -18.94 -4.55 0.19
N LYS A 558 -19.03 -5.82 -0.17
CA LYS A 558 -20.29 -6.47 -0.52
C LYS A 558 -20.67 -7.47 0.56
N VAL A 559 -21.91 -7.41 1.03
CA VAL A 559 -22.49 -8.35 1.98
C VAL A 559 -23.63 -9.09 1.27
N ASN A 560 -23.54 -10.42 1.14
CA ASN A 560 -24.46 -11.25 0.35
C ASN A 560 -24.72 -10.69 -1.06
N GLY A 561 -23.70 -10.09 -1.68
CA GLY A 561 -23.77 -9.47 -3.01
C GLY A 561 -24.31 -8.03 -3.05
N SER A 562 -24.78 -7.47 -1.94
CA SER A 562 -25.22 -6.06 -1.86
C SER A 562 -24.06 -5.17 -1.42
N THR A 563 -23.87 -4.03 -2.09
CA THR A 563 -22.78 -3.07 -1.82
C THR A 563 -23.07 -2.16 -0.63
N THR A 564 -22.05 -1.81 0.16
CA THR A 564 -22.13 -0.79 1.21
C THR A 564 -21.96 0.64 0.66
N PRO A 565 -22.71 1.64 1.16
CA PRO A 565 -23.84 1.54 2.09
C PRO A 565 -25.09 0.95 1.44
N GLN A 566 -25.94 0.31 2.25
CA GLN A 566 -27.21 -0.26 1.83
C GLN A 566 -28.27 0.05 2.89
N GLY A 567 -29.27 0.87 2.55
CA GLY A 567 -30.28 1.33 3.52
C GLY A 567 -31.34 0.30 3.91
N SER A 568 -31.35 -0.90 3.32
CA SER A 568 -32.18 -2.02 3.82
C SER A 568 -31.72 -3.33 3.18
N MET A 569 -31.47 -4.33 4.03
CA MET A 569 -31.10 -5.70 3.68
C MET A 569 -31.88 -6.68 4.56
N ASN A 570 -32.50 -7.69 3.95
CA ASN A 570 -33.15 -8.75 4.71
C ASN A 570 -32.15 -9.83 5.12
N LEU A 571 -32.04 -10.10 6.42
CA LEU A 571 -31.28 -11.22 6.97
C LEU A 571 -32.23 -12.15 7.74
N ASP A 572 -32.11 -13.45 7.50
CA ASP A 572 -32.91 -14.46 8.21
C ASP A 572 -32.10 -15.02 9.38
N PHE A 573 -32.50 -14.65 10.60
CA PHE A 573 -31.94 -15.18 11.82
C PHE A 573 -32.69 -16.46 12.16
N GLY A 574 -32.06 -17.62 11.94
CA GLY A 574 -32.71 -18.91 12.14
C GLY A 574 -33.20 -19.14 13.59
N SER A 575 -33.70 -20.33 13.90
CA SER A 575 -34.21 -20.65 15.26
C SER A 575 -33.15 -20.62 16.38
N ASN A 576 -31.89 -20.40 16.04
CA ASN A 576 -30.76 -20.23 16.95
C ASN A 576 -30.25 -18.77 16.99
N SER A 577 -31.02 -17.83 16.43
CA SER A 577 -30.70 -16.40 16.38
C SER A 577 -29.36 -16.09 15.71
N THR A 578 -29.00 -16.89 14.69
CA THR A 578 -27.82 -16.67 13.85
C THR A 578 -28.24 -16.47 12.40
N ALA A 579 -27.80 -15.37 11.80
CA ALA A 579 -27.80 -15.20 10.36
C ALA A 579 -26.39 -15.49 9.82
N ASN A 580 -26.28 -16.13 8.65
CA ASN A 580 -25.01 -16.31 7.97
C ASN A 580 -24.93 -15.35 6.78
N ILE A 581 -23.82 -14.62 6.69
CA ILE A 581 -23.53 -13.71 5.58
C ILE A 581 -22.22 -14.13 4.91
N GLN A 582 -22.08 -13.76 3.64
CA GLN A 582 -20.82 -13.76 2.92
C GLN A 582 -20.38 -12.32 2.68
N VAL A 583 -19.11 -12.04 2.90
CA VAL A 583 -18.51 -10.73 2.63
C VAL A 583 -17.47 -10.83 1.52
N GLU A 584 -17.45 -9.87 0.61
CA GLU A 584 -16.48 -9.77 -0.47
C GLU A 584 -15.95 -8.34 -0.55
N TYR A 585 -14.67 -8.19 -0.81
CA TYR A 585 -14.04 -6.89 -1.06
C TYR A 585 -12.97 -7.08 -2.13
N ALA A 586 -13.04 -6.31 -3.21
CA ALA A 586 -12.21 -6.50 -4.40
C ALA A 586 -10.82 -5.85 -4.30
N GLU A 587 -10.57 -5.11 -3.23
CA GLU A 587 -9.33 -4.37 -2.98
C GLU A 587 -8.56 -4.96 -1.80
N ALA A 588 -7.29 -4.56 -1.66
CA ALA A 588 -6.44 -4.97 -0.55
C ALA A 588 -6.52 -3.98 0.63
N GLY A 589 -6.31 -4.47 1.84
CA GLY A 589 -6.28 -3.66 3.06
C GLY A 589 -7.27 -4.11 4.13
N SER A 590 -7.30 -3.37 5.23
CA SER A 590 -8.24 -3.51 6.33
C SER A 590 -9.37 -2.50 6.16
N VAL A 591 -10.62 -2.97 6.17
CA VAL A 591 -11.83 -2.16 6.02
C VAL A 591 -12.89 -2.59 7.04
N SER A 592 -13.84 -1.73 7.38
CA SER A 592 -14.97 -2.10 8.22
C SER A 592 -16.29 -1.56 7.69
N TYR A 593 -17.39 -2.11 8.18
CA TYR A 593 -18.72 -1.53 8.07
C TYR A 593 -19.50 -1.82 9.35
N THR A 594 -20.41 -0.91 9.68
CA THR A 594 -21.42 -1.10 10.72
C THR A 594 -22.71 -1.64 10.11
N MET A 595 -23.27 -2.68 10.74
CA MET A 595 -24.63 -3.17 10.50
C MET A 595 -25.53 -2.70 11.64
N THR A 596 -26.69 -2.16 11.32
CA THR A 596 -27.65 -1.61 12.30
C THR A 596 -29.01 -2.28 12.11
N ASP A 597 -29.71 -2.52 13.21
CA ASP A 597 -31.13 -2.85 13.24
C ASP A 597 -31.86 -1.91 14.21
N GLU A 598 -33.14 -1.66 13.94
CA GLU A 598 -34.00 -0.78 14.71
C GLU A 598 -35.29 -1.52 15.09
N ILE A 599 -35.64 -1.46 16.37
CA ILE A 599 -36.92 -1.97 16.87
C ILE A 599 -37.70 -0.82 17.49
N CYS A 600 -38.95 -0.65 17.04
CA CYS A 600 -39.87 0.35 17.56
C CYS A 600 -41.07 -0.29 18.28
N ILE A 601 -41.53 0.37 19.33
CA ILE A 601 -42.83 0.17 19.95
C ILE A 601 -43.70 1.42 19.76
N ASP A 602 -45.02 1.27 19.69
CA ASP A 602 -45.97 2.39 19.67
C ASP A 602 -46.18 2.85 21.10
N ASP A 603 -45.93 4.14 21.40
CA ASP A 603 -46.00 4.77 22.74
C ASP A 603 -47.42 4.80 23.35
N GLY A 604 -48.44 4.34 22.61
CA GLY A 604 -49.84 4.35 23.03
C GLY A 604 -50.53 5.72 22.89
N GLN A 605 -49.79 6.75 22.47
CA GLN A 605 -50.25 8.11 22.17
C GLN A 605 -50.12 8.46 20.67
N GLY A 606 -49.66 7.52 19.84
CA GLY A 606 -49.52 7.67 18.40
C GLY A 606 -48.12 8.10 17.93
N SER A 607 -47.11 8.03 18.80
CA SER A 607 -45.70 8.20 18.44
C SER A 607 -44.93 6.88 18.62
N GLN A 608 -43.83 6.70 17.88
CA GLN A 608 -43.02 5.48 17.99
C GLN A 608 -41.78 5.75 18.84
N GLU A 609 -41.56 4.89 19.81
CA GLU A 609 -40.31 4.83 20.55
C GLU A 609 -39.43 3.72 19.96
N CYS A 610 -38.28 4.09 19.42
CA CYS A 610 -37.36 3.17 18.75
C CYS A 610 -36.06 3.01 19.53
N ARG A 611 -35.43 1.84 19.41
CA ARG A 611 -34.06 1.58 19.86
C ARG A 611 -33.27 0.95 18.74
N GLU A 612 -32.15 1.59 18.42
CA GLU A 612 -31.15 1.10 17.48
C GLU A 612 -30.06 0.34 18.24
N TYR A 613 -29.57 -0.73 17.64
CA TYR A 613 -28.35 -1.40 18.07
C TYR A 613 -27.57 -1.82 16.84
N SER A 614 -26.25 -1.73 16.94
CA SER A 614 -25.37 -1.91 15.80
C SER A 614 -24.16 -2.76 16.16
N GLY A 615 -23.42 -3.18 15.13
CA GLY A 615 -22.16 -3.90 15.29
C GLY A 615 -21.20 -3.55 14.17
N GLU A 616 -19.94 -3.29 14.51
CA GLU A 616 -18.88 -3.12 13.52
C GLU A 616 -18.29 -4.49 13.13
N HIS A 617 -18.24 -4.76 11.83
CA HIS A 617 -17.54 -5.89 11.26
C HIS A 617 -16.29 -5.42 10.51
N GLN A 618 -15.13 -5.87 10.97
CA GLN A 618 -13.84 -5.62 10.34
C GLN A 618 -13.49 -6.76 9.36
N ILE A 619 -12.91 -6.40 8.22
CA ILE A 619 -12.48 -7.30 7.17
C ILE A 619 -11.03 -7.00 6.85
N GLN A 620 -10.20 -8.04 6.84
CA GLN A 620 -8.81 -7.98 6.38
C GLN A 620 -8.73 -8.67 5.02
N SER A 621 -8.35 -7.91 3.99
CA SER A 621 -8.25 -8.39 2.61
C SER A 621 -6.81 -8.32 2.12
N ARG A 622 -6.25 -9.46 1.72
CA ARG A 622 -4.93 -9.50 1.06
C ARG A 622 -5.07 -9.62 -0.45
N PRO A 623 -4.11 -9.13 -1.26
CA PRO A 623 -4.04 -9.51 -2.66
C PRO A 623 -3.99 -11.03 -2.82
N TRP A 624 -4.50 -11.52 -3.96
CA TRP A 624 -4.41 -12.93 -4.28
C TRP A 624 -2.97 -13.31 -4.64
N THR A 625 -2.42 -12.68 -5.68
CA THR A 625 -1.06 -12.91 -6.19
C THR A 625 -0.52 -11.67 -6.90
N PHE A 626 0.66 -11.79 -7.51
CA PHE A 626 1.32 -10.74 -8.27
C PHE A 626 1.37 -11.08 -9.77
N ALA A 627 0.70 -10.29 -10.60
CA ALA A 627 0.91 -10.34 -12.04
C ALA A 627 2.30 -9.79 -12.41
N LEU A 628 2.96 -10.47 -13.34
CA LEU A 628 4.29 -10.12 -13.86
C LEU A 628 4.18 -9.71 -15.32
N CYS A 629 4.42 -8.44 -15.64
CA CYS A 629 4.17 -7.90 -16.97
C CYS A 629 5.34 -7.06 -17.48
N GLU A 630 5.61 -7.15 -18.78
CA GLU A 630 6.57 -6.25 -19.43
C GLU A 630 5.89 -4.88 -19.64
N PRO A 631 6.53 -3.74 -19.29
CA PRO A 631 5.87 -2.43 -19.28
C PRO A 631 5.30 -1.96 -20.62
N SER A 632 5.88 -2.36 -21.75
CA SER A 632 5.37 -2.04 -23.10
C SER A 632 4.30 -3.02 -23.59
N GLY A 633 4.02 -4.07 -22.82
CA GLY A 633 3.09 -5.14 -23.19
C GLY A 633 3.66 -6.11 -24.22
N ALA A 634 4.99 -6.17 -24.37
CA ALA A 634 5.64 -7.10 -25.28
C ALA A 634 5.37 -8.56 -24.86
N ASP A 635 5.31 -9.46 -25.84
CA ASP A 635 5.26 -10.89 -25.57
C ASP A 635 6.61 -11.37 -25.02
N ILE A 636 6.55 -12.01 -23.85
CA ILE A 636 7.71 -12.52 -23.10
C ILE A 636 7.60 -14.03 -22.84
N SER A 637 6.74 -14.73 -23.58
CA SER A 637 6.45 -16.17 -23.38
C SER A 637 7.32 -17.12 -24.19
N GLY A 638 8.23 -16.59 -25.01
CA GLY A 638 9.16 -17.39 -25.81
C GLY A 638 10.07 -18.28 -24.96
N THR A 639 10.46 -19.40 -25.56
CA THR A 639 11.32 -20.43 -24.96
C THR A 639 12.41 -20.82 -25.95
N SER A 640 13.38 -21.62 -25.53
CA SER A 640 14.42 -22.19 -26.41
C SER A 640 13.89 -23.09 -27.54
N ASN A 641 12.58 -23.36 -27.57
CA ASN A 641 11.92 -24.21 -28.57
C ASN A 641 10.70 -23.56 -29.25
N SER A 642 10.28 -22.36 -28.84
CA SER A 642 9.06 -21.72 -29.37
C SER A 642 9.01 -20.21 -29.11
N GLY A 643 8.12 -19.51 -29.81
CA GLY A 643 7.85 -18.09 -29.58
C GLY A 643 8.92 -17.14 -30.15
N SER A 644 8.74 -15.85 -29.92
CA SER A 644 9.67 -14.80 -30.35
C SER A 644 10.81 -14.60 -29.34
N VAL A 645 11.91 -14.01 -29.81
CA VAL A 645 12.93 -13.43 -28.94
C VAL A 645 12.32 -12.29 -28.10
N PHE A 646 12.70 -12.25 -26.83
CA PHE A 646 12.38 -11.15 -25.93
C PHE A 646 13.54 -10.16 -25.85
N LYS A 647 14.75 -10.65 -25.55
CA LYS A 647 15.97 -9.83 -25.35
C LYS A 647 17.21 -10.59 -25.77
N ARG A 648 18.30 -9.87 -26.07
CA ARG A 648 19.63 -10.49 -26.17
C ARG A 648 20.29 -10.60 -24.79
N SER A 649 21.13 -11.61 -24.60
CA SER A 649 21.79 -11.90 -23.33
C SER A 649 22.63 -10.70 -22.86
N GLY A 650 22.35 -10.26 -21.64
CA GLY A 650 22.94 -9.10 -20.99
C GLY A 650 22.24 -7.76 -21.29
N GLU A 651 21.27 -7.71 -22.20
CA GLU A 651 20.45 -6.50 -22.39
C GLU A 651 19.54 -6.26 -21.18
N LEU A 652 19.35 -4.97 -20.85
CA LEU A 652 18.44 -4.55 -19.80
C LEU A 652 16.98 -4.73 -20.24
N PHE A 653 16.16 -5.18 -19.30
CA PHE A 653 14.72 -5.24 -19.43
C PHE A 653 14.03 -4.89 -18.11
N ALA A 654 12.71 -4.73 -18.20
CA ALA A 654 11.89 -4.36 -17.06
C ALA A 654 10.73 -5.33 -16.87
N LEU A 655 10.34 -5.54 -15.62
CA LEU A 655 9.12 -6.24 -15.23
C LEU A 655 8.36 -5.38 -14.22
N ASN A 656 7.09 -5.15 -14.49
CA ASN A 656 6.12 -4.58 -13.57
C ASN A 656 5.47 -5.70 -12.78
N VAL A 657 5.52 -5.59 -11.45
CA VAL A 657 4.83 -6.47 -10.52
C VAL A 657 3.57 -5.76 -10.04
N THR A 658 2.42 -6.36 -10.29
CA THR A 658 1.09 -5.77 -10.01
C THR A 658 0.29 -6.71 -9.11
N PRO A 659 -0.09 -6.32 -7.88
CA PRO A 659 -0.97 -7.11 -7.03
C PRO A 659 -2.36 -7.20 -7.64
N ILE A 660 -2.90 -8.40 -7.74
CA ILE A 660 -4.22 -8.66 -8.34
C ILE A 660 -5.14 -9.39 -7.36
N HIS A 661 -6.44 -9.19 -7.53
CA HIS A 661 -7.47 -9.91 -6.81
C HIS A 661 -7.72 -11.31 -7.41
N TRP A 662 -8.42 -12.16 -6.67
CA TRP A 662 -8.67 -13.54 -7.04
C TRP A 662 -9.63 -13.66 -8.24
N VAL A 663 -9.32 -14.60 -9.13
CA VAL A 663 -10.19 -15.01 -10.25
C VAL A 663 -10.70 -16.43 -10.04
N SER A 664 -11.89 -16.72 -10.56
CA SER A 664 -12.62 -17.96 -10.27
C SER A 664 -11.84 -19.25 -10.54
N ASN A 665 -12.02 -20.26 -9.69
CA ASN A 665 -11.47 -21.63 -9.78
C ASN A 665 -9.96 -21.80 -9.54
N GLU A 666 -9.26 -20.73 -9.15
CA GLU A 666 -7.85 -20.79 -8.83
C GLU A 666 -7.57 -21.03 -7.34
N SER A 667 -6.40 -21.61 -7.03
CA SER A 667 -6.00 -21.89 -5.65
C SER A 667 -5.76 -20.60 -4.85
N THR A 668 -6.21 -20.59 -3.60
CA THR A 668 -5.85 -19.56 -2.60
C THR A 668 -5.06 -20.14 -1.43
N ALA A 669 -4.63 -21.40 -1.52
CA ALA A 669 -3.83 -22.01 -0.47
C ALA A 669 -2.50 -21.25 -0.31
N PRO A 670 -2.09 -20.86 0.91
CA PRO A 670 -0.87 -20.11 1.13
C PRO A 670 0.36 -20.77 0.50
N ASN A 671 1.32 -19.98 0.04
CA ASN A 671 2.60 -20.42 -0.56
C ASN A 671 2.47 -21.26 -1.85
N VAL A 672 1.26 -21.49 -2.37
CA VAL A 672 1.08 -22.09 -3.69
C VAL A 672 1.33 -21.01 -4.74
N ALA A 673 2.36 -21.20 -5.56
CA ALA A 673 2.69 -20.27 -6.63
C ALA A 673 1.66 -20.36 -7.77
N ILE A 674 1.25 -19.21 -8.29
CA ILE A 674 0.21 -19.04 -9.32
C ILE A 674 0.86 -18.72 -10.65
N ASP A 675 0.45 -19.39 -11.72
CA ASP A 675 0.84 -19.02 -13.09
C ASP A 675 0.08 -17.75 -13.50
N VAL A 676 0.81 -16.66 -13.72
CA VAL A 676 0.24 -15.34 -14.03
C VAL A 676 0.38 -14.95 -15.50
N SER A 677 0.72 -15.89 -16.37
CA SER A 677 1.00 -15.62 -17.80
C SER A 677 -0.16 -14.94 -18.55
N ASN A 678 -1.41 -15.14 -18.11
CA ASN A 678 -2.62 -14.67 -18.79
C ASN A 678 -3.22 -13.36 -18.23
N TYR A 679 -2.66 -12.76 -17.18
CA TYR A 679 -3.32 -11.65 -16.46
C TYR A 679 -2.89 -10.24 -16.90
N CYS A 680 -1.82 -10.09 -17.67
CA CYS A 680 -1.32 -8.76 -18.07
C CYS A 680 -2.30 -7.93 -18.91
N ASN A 681 -3.21 -8.59 -19.64
CA ASN A 681 -4.24 -7.92 -20.44
C ASN A 681 -5.52 -7.60 -19.64
N GLN A 682 -5.53 -7.86 -18.34
CA GLN A 682 -6.71 -7.74 -17.47
C GLN A 682 -6.46 -6.86 -16.23
N LEU A 683 -5.30 -6.20 -16.15
CA LEU A 683 -4.89 -5.46 -14.96
C LEU A 683 -5.85 -4.32 -14.56
N ASP A 684 -6.47 -3.65 -15.53
CA ASP A 684 -7.43 -2.58 -15.26
C ASP A 684 -8.57 -3.04 -14.31
N THR A 685 -9.01 -4.29 -14.49
CA THR A 685 -10.08 -4.90 -13.70
C THR A 685 -9.59 -5.70 -12.49
N LEU A 686 -8.38 -6.26 -12.55
CA LEU A 686 -7.89 -7.19 -11.53
C LEU A 686 -7.02 -6.54 -10.45
N GLU A 687 -6.40 -5.40 -10.74
CA GLU A 687 -5.42 -4.77 -9.84
C GLU A 687 -6.05 -4.25 -8.53
N THR A 688 -5.43 -4.61 -7.41
CA THR A 688 -5.78 -4.08 -6.08
C THR A 688 -4.94 -2.84 -5.77
N LYS A 689 -5.44 -1.65 -6.12
CA LYS A 689 -4.68 -0.40 -6.01
C LYS A 689 -4.45 0.08 -4.57
N ASN A 690 -5.29 -0.31 -3.62
CA ASN A 690 -5.10 0.07 -2.22
C ASN A 690 -3.82 -0.55 -1.62
N PHE A 691 -3.27 -1.60 -2.24
CA PHE A 691 -1.98 -2.18 -1.86
C PHE A 691 -0.84 -1.17 -1.92
N TYR A 692 -0.87 -0.18 -2.82
CA TYR A 692 0.24 0.76 -3.00
C TYR A 692 0.18 2.00 -2.11
N ALA A 693 -0.89 2.18 -1.33
CA ALA A 693 -1.07 3.39 -0.53
C ALA A 693 -0.07 3.43 0.64
N ASP A 694 0.47 4.60 0.98
CA ASP A 694 1.47 4.74 2.06
C ASP A 694 0.95 4.30 3.44
N SER A 695 -0.37 4.40 3.67
CA SER A 695 -1.03 3.94 4.90
C SER A 695 -1.45 2.46 4.87
N ALA A 696 -1.16 1.73 3.78
CA ALA A 696 -1.37 0.28 3.74
C ALA A 696 -0.25 -0.45 4.52
N PRO A 697 -0.44 -1.72 4.91
CA PRO A 697 0.60 -2.52 5.57
C PRO A 697 1.91 -2.54 4.78
N ALA A 698 2.98 -2.05 5.39
CA ALA A 698 4.28 -1.89 4.72
C ALA A 698 4.95 -3.24 4.42
N VAL A 699 5.18 -3.52 3.14
CA VAL A 699 5.89 -4.71 2.66
C VAL A 699 6.83 -4.40 1.50
N SER A 700 7.78 -5.30 1.26
CA SER A 700 8.65 -5.27 0.08
C SER A 700 8.42 -6.50 -0.78
N VAL A 701 8.37 -6.29 -2.09
CA VAL A 701 8.24 -7.31 -3.12
C VAL A 701 9.61 -7.59 -3.73
N ASN A 702 9.90 -8.87 -3.97
CA ASN A 702 11.14 -9.34 -4.56
C ASN A 702 10.87 -10.26 -5.76
N LEU A 703 11.88 -10.42 -6.61
CA LEU A 703 11.89 -11.38 -7.71
C LEU A 703 12.87 -12.51 -7.42
N SER A 704 12.54 -13.70 -7.90
CA SER A 704 13.46 -14.83 -8.00
C SER A 704 13.28 -15.49 -9.36
N ALA A 705 14.31 -16.16 -9.85
CA ALA A 705 14.25 -16.83 -11.14
C ALA A 705 14.92 -18.20 -11.09
N VAL A 706 14.34 -19.14 -11.79
CA VAL A 706 14.96 -20.44 -12.13
C VAL A 706 14.93 -20.61 -13.64
N LEU A 707 15.77 -21.50 -14.15
CA LEU A 707 15.76 -21.84 -15.57
C LEU A 707 14.43 -22.52 -15.94
N ASP A 708 13.79 -22.04 -17.00
CA ASP A 708 12.58 -22.64 -17.56
C ASP A 708 12.91 -23.48 -18.79
N SER A 709 13.62 -22.90 -19.76
CA SER A 709 14.12 -23.62 -20.93
C SER A 709 15.51 -23.12 -21.34
N PRO A 710 16.37 -23.97 -21.91
CA PRO A 710 16.20 -25.41 -22.11
C PRO A 710 16.30 -26.19 -20.79
N SER A 711 15.50 -27.24 -20.60
CA SER A 711 15.45 -28.00 -19.34
C SER A 711 16.76 -28.72 -18.97
N ALA A 712 17.62 -28.98 -19.97
CA ALA A 712 18.94 -29.58 -19.79
C ALA A 712 20.08 -28.54 -19.70
N GLY A 713 19.74 -27.26 -19.70
CA GLY A 713 20.70 -26.16 -19.59
C GLY A 713 21.02 -25.79 -18.14
N GLU A 714 21.68 -24.65 -17.98
CA GLU A 714 22.03 -24.08 -16.69
C GLU A 714 21.56 -22.63 -16.55
N LEU A 715 21.42 -22.17 -15.30
CA LEU A 715 20.92 -20.82 -15.00
C LEU A 715 21.99 -19.72 -15.18
N GLY A 716 23.28 -20.09 -15.23
CA GLY A 716 24.40 -19.15 -15.19
C GLY A 716 24.44 -18.39 -13.87
N SER A 717 24.69 -17.07 -13.93
CA SER A 717 24.65 -16.16 -12.76
C SER A 717 23.24 -15.93 -12.19
N GLY A 718 22.19 -16.37 -12.90
CA GLY A 718 20.80 -16.08 -12.55
C GLY A 718 20.33 -14.70 -12.97
N LEU A 719 19.06 -14.38 -12.68
CA LEU A 719 18.49 -13.07 -12.96
C LEU A 719 19.18 -12.01 -12.07
N GLU A 720 19.79 -11.02 -12.71
CA GLU A 720 20.52 -9.94 -12.04
C GLU A 720 19.77 -8.62 -12.14
N GLY A 721 20.22 -7.61 -11.36
CA GLY A 721 19.57 -6.29 -11.30
C GLY A 721 18.44 -6.17 -10.29
N ILE A 722 18.19 -7.21 -9.48
CA ILE A 722 17.21 -7.22 -8.40
C ILE A 722 17.80 -6.50 -7.17
N PRO A 723 17.13 -5.48 -6.60
CA PRO A 723 17.59 -4.82 -5.38
C PRO A 723 17.67 -5.81 -4.20
N PRO A 724 18.73 -5.78 -3.35
CA PRO A 724 18.94 -6.78 -2.30
C PRO A 724 17.79 -6.95 -1.30
N ASN A 725 17.00 -5.90 -1.07
CA ASN A 725 15.88 -5.89 -0.13
C ASN A 725 14.50 -5.94 -0.82
N GLY A 726 14.48 -6.18 -2.13
CA GLY A 726 13.29 -5.97 -2.97
C GLY A 726 12.94 -4.47 -3.12
N LEU A 727 11.74 -4.22 -3.65
CA LEU A 727 11.16 -2.88 -3.81
C LEU A 727 9.97 -2.73 -2.87
N ALA A 728 9.80 -1.54 -2.30
CA ALA A 728 8.66 -1.24 -1.45
C ALA A 728 7.35 -1.26 -2.26
N HIS A 729 6.25 -1.60 -1.60
CA HIS A 729 4.92 -1.65 -2.21
C HIS A 729 4.37 -0.30 -2.65
N ASN A 730 4.97 0.84 -2.28
CA ASN A 730 4.38 2.17 -2.43
C ASN A 730 4.54 2.82 -3.82
N THR A 731 4.78 2.01 -4.85
CA THR A 731 4.87 2.46 -6.24
C THR A 731 3.89 1.69 -7.10
N ASN A 732 3.08 2.39 -7.89
CA ASN A 732 2.14 1.77 -8.84
C ASN A 732 2.64 1.93 -10.29
N PRO A 733 2.97 0.84 -11.01
CA PRO A 733 3.20 -0.53 -10.50
C PRO A 733 4.57 -0.64 -9.80
N ILE A 734 4.86 -1.78 -9.17
CA ILE A 734 6.19 -2.05 -8.60
C ILE A 734 7.13 -2.43 -9.75
N ALA A 735 7.93 -1.46 -10.21
CA ALA A 735 8.71 -1.59 -11.43
C ALA A 735 10.18 -1.99 -11.17
N PHE A 736 10.57 -3.18 -11.61
CA PHE A 736 11.96 -3.61 -11.66
C PHE A 736 12.53 -3.23 -13.03
N SER A 737 13.22 -2.10 -13.12
CA SER A 737 13.60 -1.48 -14.41
C SER A 737 14.97 -1.85 -14.96
N SER A 738 15.81 -2.52 -14.16
CA SER A 738 17.24 -2.71 -14.45
C SER A 738 17.63 -4.19 -14.45
N LEU A 739 16.70 -5.06 -14.83
CA LEU A 739 16.92 -6.50 -14.86
C LEU A 739 17.75 -6.89 -16.08
N PHE A 740 18.63 -7.88 -15.93
CA PHE A 740 19.34 -8.49 -17.05
C PHE A 740 19.70 -9.94 -16.72
N TRP A 741 19.98 -10.73 -17.76
CA TRP A 741 20.45 -12.10 -17.64
C TRP A 741 21.46 -12.41 -18.73
N LYS A 742 22.60 -13.00 -18.36
CA LYS A 742 23.77 -13.20 -19.24
C LYS A 742 23.84 -14.57 -19.90
N GLU A 743 22.72 -15.28 -19.92
CA GLU A 743 22.62 -16.61 -20.52
C GLU A 743 21.45 -16.63 -21.53
N ALA A 744 21.37 -17.68 -22.34
CA ALA A 744 20.34 -17.88 -23.35
C ALA A 744 19.26 -18.86 -22.85
N GLY A 745 17.99 -18.63 -23.22
CA GLY A 745 16.88 -19.52 -22.89
C GLY A 745 15.65 -18.75 -22.40
N SER A 746 14.90 -19.32 -21.46
CA SER A 746 13.83 -18.62 -20.76
C SER A 746 13.95 -18.85 -19.25
N LEU A 747 13.46 -17.88 -18.49
CA LEU A 747 13.43 -17.91 -17.03
C LEU A 747 12.00 -18.09 -16.54
N LYS A 748 11.80 -18.93 -15.53
CA LYS A 748 10.60 -18.90 -14.71
C LYS A 748 10.84 -17.90 -13.60
N VAL A 749 10.32 -16.69 -13.78
CA VAL A 749 10.43 -15.60 -12.82
C VAL A 749 9.25 -15.66 -11.86
N THR A 750 9.51 -15.54 -10.57
CA THR A 750 8.51 -15.56 -9.49
C THR A 750 8.61 -14.27 -8.68
N ALA A 751 7.50 -13.56 -8.54
CA ALA A 751 7.32 -12.43 -7.63
C ALA A 751 6.71 -12.91 -6.31
N ASP A 752 7.28 -12.47 -5.20
CA ASP A 752 6.85 -12.79 -3.84
C ASP A 752 7.28 -11.66 -2.88
N LEU A 753 6.84 -11.71 -1.62
CA LEU A 753 7.32 -10.83 -0.56
C LEU A 753 8.74 -11.24 -0.11
N THR A 754 9.62 -10.28 0.17
CA THR A 754 11.05 -10.54 0.50
C THR A 754 11.25 -11.53 1.67
N ASN A 755 10.35 -11.55 2.67
CA ASN A 755 10.47 -12.39 3.86
C ASN A 755 9.35 -13.42 4.04
N GLN A 756 8.46 -13.60 3.05
CA GLN A 756 7.24 -14.43 3.17
C GLN A 756 6.43 -14.20 4.47
N ALA A 757 6.57 -13.00 5.06
CA ALA A 757 5.83 -12.62 6.24
C ALA A 757 4.36 -12.40 5.87
N ASP A 758 3.48 -12.61 6.84
CA ASP A 758 2.06 -12.43 6.65
C ASP A 758 1.75 -10.99 6.22
N TYR A 759 0.99 -10.84 5.12
CA TYR A 759 0.35 -9.58 4.79
C TYR A 759 -1.03 -9.59 5.46
N LEU A 760 -1.18 -8.79 6.51
CA LEU A 760 -2.32 -8.79 7.45
C LEU A 760 -2.45 -10.09 8.26
N PHE A 761 -2.81 -11.20 7.63
CA PHE A 761 -3.14 -12.45 8.32
C PHE A 761 -2.47 -13.71 7.73
N GLU A 762 -2.00 -13.67 6.49
CA GLU A 762 -1.24 -14.76 5.86
C GLU A 762 -0.41 -14.25 4.66
N PRO A 763 0.53 -15.04 4.10
CA PRO A 763 1.35 -14.60 2.97
C PRO A 763 0.53 -14.47 1.67
N ILE A 764 0.96 -13.54 0.80
CA ILE A 764 0.42 -13.43 -0.56
C ILE A 764 0.93 -14.60 -1.41
N ASN A 765 0.11 -15.14 -2.31
CA ASN A 765 0.55 -16.23 -3.17
C ASN A 765 1.63 -15.73 -4.15
N PRO A 766 2.77 -16.43 -4.27
CA PRO A 766 3.79 -16.06 -5.26
C PRO A 766 3.22 -16.11 -6.67
N GLY A 767 3.49 -15.10 -7.50
CA GLY A 767 3.07 -15.09 -8.90
C GLY A 767 4.25 -15.41 -9.80
N TYR A 768 4.12 -16.41 -10.69
CA TYR A 768 5.20 -16.79 -11.60
C TYR A 768 4.76 -16.82 -13.06
N ARG A 769 5.72 -16.59 -13.96
CA ARG A 769 5.55 -16.81 -15.39
C ARG A 769 6.88 -17.07 -16.08
N THR A 770 6.81 -17.59 -17.29
CA THR A 770 7.95 -17.61 -18.20
C THR A 770 8.25 -16.20 -18.71
N VAL A 771 9.54 -15.84 -18.72
CA VAL A 771 10.13 -14.61 -19.26
C VAL A 771 11.28 -15.01 -20.18
N GLY A 772 11.17 -14.73 -21.47
CA GLY A 772 12.14 -15.13 -22.51
C GLY A 772 11.43 -15.27 -23.86
N ARG A 773 12.07 -15.61 -24.98
CA ARG A 773 13.39 -16.22 -25.17
C ARG A 773 14.50 -15.17 -25.15
N PHE A 774 15.55 -15.43 -24.39
CA PHE A 774 16.82 -14.72 -24.44
C PHE A 774 17.74 -15.40 -25.45
N SER A 775 18.22 -14.67 -26.46
CA SER A 775 19.20 -15.15 -27.44
C SER A 775 20.60 -14.59 -27.10
N PRO A 776 21.71 -15.18 -27.56
CA PRO A 776 23.02 -14.58 -27.41
C PRO A 776 23.09 -13.16 -27.96
N SER A 777 23.99 -12.34 -27.43
CA SER A 777 24.19 -10.99 -27.99
C SER A 777 24.94 -11.02 -29.30
N GLN A 778 25.87 -11.95 -29.46
CA GLN A 778 26.81 -11.98 -30.58
C GLN A 778 27.47 -13.35 -30.73
N LEU A 779 27.98 -13.61 -31.94
CA LEU A 779 28.91 -14.70 -32.22
C LEU A 779 30.34 -14.14 -32.31
N VAL A 780 31.32 -14.91 -31.87
CA VAL A 780 32.73 -14.53 -31.90
C VAL A 780 33.58 -15.68 -32.42
N MET A 781 34.46 -15.38 -33.38
CA MET A 781 35.50 -16.31 -33.83
C MET A 781 36.57 -16.42 -32.73
N LEU A 782 36.77 -17.63 -32.21
CA LEU A 782 37.85 -17.87 -31.26
C LEU A 782 39.18 -18.05 -32.00
N ASP A 783 40.25 -17.51 -31.43
CA ASP A 783 41.63 -17.78 -31.85
C ASP A 783 42.28 -18.86 -30.97
N GLU A 784 43.44 -19.39 -31.40
CA GLU A 784 44.16 -20.44 -30.67
C GLU A 784 44.60 -20.02 -29.25
N ILE A 785 44.78 -18.72 -29.02
CA ILE A 785 45.27 -18.15 -27.75
C ILE A 785 44.12 -18.00 -26.73
N SER A 786 42.92 -17.72 -27.21
CA SER A 786 41.71 -17.44 -26.44
C SER A 786 41.02 -18.72 -25.93
N ASP A 787 41.32 -19.88 -26.49
CA ASP A 787 40.94 -21.20 -25.96
C ASP A 787 42.18 -22.09 -25.70
N PRO A 788 42.99 -21.79 -24.66
CA PRO A 788 44.18 -22.56 -24.33
C PRO A 788 43.86 -23.96 -23.76
N SER A 789 42.58 -24.24 -23.49
CA SER A 789 42.12 -25.48 -22.86
C SER A 789 42.07 -26.67 -23.83
N ASN A 790 42.08 -26.39 -25.14
CA ASN A 790 42.16 -27.38 -26.20
C ASN A 790 43.28 -26.99 -27.15
N VAL A 791 44.25 -27.87 -27.38
CA VAL A 791 45.24 -27.66 -28.45
C VAL A 791 44.54 -27.92 -29.78
N TRP A 792 44.21 -26.86 -30.52
CA TRP A 792 43.71 -26.93 -31.88
C TRP A 792 44.54 -25.96 -32.73
N THR A 793 44.63 -26.25 -34.03
CA THR A 793 45.37 -25.41 -34.98
C THR A 793 44.46 -25.07 -36.14
N GLN A 794 44.34 -23.79 -36.48
CA GLN A 794 43.41 -23.35 -37.51
C GLN A 794 43.82 -23.87 -38.89
N TRP A 795 45.10 -23.77 -39.23
CA TRP A 795 45.66 -24.24 -40.50
C TRP A 795 46.78 -25.25 -40.25
N GLN A 796 46.49 -26.54 -40.42
CA GLN A 796 47.48 -27.61 -40.23
C GLN A 796 48.19 -27.93 -41.54
N TYR A 797 49.16 -27.10 -41.92
CA TYR A 797 49.95 -27.32 -43.13
C TYR A 797 50.72 -28.65 -43.09
N ALA A 798 51.00 -29.19 -44.28
CA ALA A 798 51.77 -30.43 -44.40
C ALA A 798 53.15 -30.30 -43.74
N SER A 799 53.67 -31.43 -43.24
CA SER A 799 55.00 -31.47 -42.63
C SER A 799 56.06 -30.82 -43.52
N ASN A 800 56.87 -29.93 -42.93
CA ASN A 800 57.92 -29.16 -43.61
C ASN A 800 57.41 -28.18 -44.69
N HIS A 801 56.12 -27.79 -44.66
CA HIS A 801 55.60 -26.63 -45.37
C HIS A 801 55.40 -25.49 -44.35
N ASP A 802 56.18 -24.41 -44.47
CA ASP A 802 56.15 -23.30 -43.50
C ASP A 802 55.08 -22.25 -43.89
N GLY A 803 53.88 -22.38 -43.31
CA GLY A 803 52.84 -21.35 -43.42
C GLY A 803 52.21 -21.19 -44.82
N PHE A 804 52.18 -22.25 -45.63
CA PHE A 804 51.53 -22.24 -46.95
C PHE A 804 50.99 -23.63 -47.34
N ALA A 805 50.03 -23.66 -48.25
CA ALA A 805 49.61 -24.87 -48.97
C ALA A 805 49.62 -24.63 -50.48
N TYR A 806 49.87 -25.69 -51.25
CA TYR A 806 49.66 -25.62 -52.69
C TYR A 806 48.16 -25.68 -53.02
N MET A 807 47.75 -25.03 -54.11
CA MET A 807 46.39 -25.18 -54.61
C MET A 807 46.11 -26.64 -55.00
N SER A 808 44.94 -27.14 -54.63
CA SER A 808 44.53 -28.54 -54.70
C SER A 808 45.27 -29.49 -53.74
N GLN A 809 46.12 -29.00 -52.85
CA GLN A 809 46.67 -29.79 -51.74
C GLN A 809 45.64 -29.84 -50.61
N GLN A 810 45.29 -31.06 -50.19
CA GLN A 810 44.39 -31.28 -49.04
C GLN A 810 45.16 -31.21 -47.73
N PHE A 811 44.60 -30.54 -46.73
CA PHE A 811 45.15 -30.48 -45.37
C PHE A 811 44.06 -30.15 -44.34
N PRO A 812 44.27 -30.44 -43.05
CA PRO A 812 43.26 -30.15 -42.04
C PRO A 812 43.10 -28.64 -41.75
N HIS A 813 41.85 -28.20 -41.63
CA HIS A 813 41.44 -26.85 -41.21
C HIS A 813 40.42 -26.94 -40.08
N SER A 814 40.59 -26.16 -39.02
CA SER A 814 39.66 -26.14 -37.88
C SER A 814 39.29 -24.71 -37.48
N PHE A 815 38.10 -24.50 -36.96
CA PHE A 815 37.70 -23.23 -36.37
C PHE A 815 36.66 -23.42 -35.27
N LYS A 816 36.53 -22.39 -34.41
CA LYS A 816 35.55 -22.35 -33.33
C LYS A 816 34.79 -21.03 -33.32
N VAL A 817 33.48 -21.12 -33.20
CA VAL A 817 32.57 -19.97 -33.04
C VAL A 817 31.91 -20.06 -31.68
N GLN A 818 32.02 -19.01 -30.87
CA GLN A 818 31.39 -18.95 -29.56
C GLN A 818 30.22 -17.97 -29.55
N ALA A 819 29.09 -18.40 -29.00
CA ALA A 819 27.96 -17.54 -28.67
C ALA A 819 28.20 -16.86 -27.31
N GLN A 820 28.08 -15.53 -27.28
CA GLN A 820 28.41 -14.71 -26.11
C GLN A 820 27.29 -13.73 -25.76
N ALA A 821 27.22 -13.38 -24.47
CA ALA A 821 26.49 -12.22 -23.97
C ALA A 821 27.20 -10.92 -24.36
N ASN A 822 26.55 -9.79 -24.07
CA ASN A 822 27.04 -8.46 -24.45
C ASN A 822 28.36 -8.04 -23.77
N ASP A 823 28.74 -8.68 -22.67
CA ASP A 823 30.01 -8.45 -21.96
C ASP A 823 31.09 -9.48 -22.32
N GLY A 824 30.81 -10.35 -23.29
CA GLY A 824 31.72 -11.38 -23.79
C GLY A 824 31.69 -12.70 -23.00
N THR A 825 30.85 -12.85 -21.98
CA THR A 825 30.72 -14.15 -21.31
C THR A 825 30.00 -15.16 -22.21
N PRO A 826 30.40 -16.45 -22.22
CA PRO A 826 29.73 -17.46 -23.04
C PRO A 826 28.27 -17.69 -22.62
N THR A 827 27.37 -17.88 -23.59
CA THR A 827 25.99 -18.34 -23.35
C THR A 827 25.92 -19.86 -23.51
N LEU A 828 26.08 -20.57 -22.41
CA LEU A 828 26.25 -22.02 -22.31
C LEU A 828 25.01 -22.82 -22.74
N ASN A 829 23.85 -22.19 -22.88
CA ASN A 829 22.61 -22.85 -23.29
C ASN A 829 22.30 -22.75 -24.78
N TYR A 830 22.99 -21.90 -25.55
CA TYR A 830 22.56 -21.55 -26.91
C TYR A 830 22.47 -22.77 -27.85
N GLY A 831 23.51 -23.61 -27.86
CA GLY A 831 23.52 -24.84 -28.65
C GLY A 831 22.39 -25.81 -28.29
N LEU A 832 21.83 -25.74 -27.08
CA LEU A 832 20.71 -26.59 -26.64
C LEU A 832 19.34 -26.14 -27.19
N PHE A 833 19.28 -25.02 -27.90
CA PHE A 833 18.03 -24.55 -28.51
C PHE A 833 17.55 -25.51 -29.61
N GLY A 834 16.24 -25.44 -29.89
CA GLY A 834 15.69 -26.02 -31.12
C GLY A 834 16.39 -25.42 -32.33
N ASN A 835 16.65 -26.25 -33.35
CA ASN A 835 17.52 -25.88 -34.47
C ASN A 835 17.07 -24.61 -35.22
N ASP A 836 15.76 -24.35 -35.27
CA ASP A 836 15.17 -23.17 -35.92
C ASP A 836 15.44 -21.85 -35.16
N TYR A 837 15.98 -21.93 -33.94
CA TYR A 837 16.29 -20.78 -33.07
C TYR A 837 17.80 -20.51 -32.97
N ILE A 838 18.59 -21.09 -33.87
CA ILE A 838 20.05 -20.91 -33.95
C ILE A 838 20.39 -20.42 -35.35
N SER A 839 21.18 -19.34 -35.44
CA SER A 839 21.65 -18.77 -36.70
C SER A 839 22.48 -19.78 -37.52
N THR A 840 22.37 -19.69 -38.85
CA THR A 840 23.11 -20.55 -39.80
C THR A 840 24.36 -19.85 -40.33
N LEU A 841 25.47 -20.60 -40.39
CA LEU A 841 26.79 -20.13 -40.79
C LEU A 841 27.22 -20.78 -42.11
N ASP A 842 27.82 -20.00 -43.01
CA ASP A 842 28.42 -20.49 -44.24
C ASP A 842 29.86 -19.98 -44.40
N TYR A 843 30.65 -20.73 -45.17
CA TYR A 843 32.03 -20.37 -45.49
C TYR A 843 32.09 -19.20 -46.47
N MET A 844 33.03 -18.29 -46.26
CA MET A 844 33.25 -17.13 -47.11
C MET A 844 34.72 -17.04 -47.53
N ALA A 845 34.95 -16.77 -48.81
CA ALA A 845 36.30 -16.59 -49.35
C ALA A 845 36.24 -15.62 -50.53
N ASN A 846 36.98 -14.50 -50.45
CA ASN A 846 36.98 -13.44 -51.46
C ASN A 846 38.41 -12.97 -51.74
N THR A 847 38.65 -12.41 -52.92
CA THR A 847 39.82 -11.55 -53.14
C THR A 847 39.63 -10.22 -52.42
N THR A 848 40.72 -9.53 -52.11
CA THR A 848 40.70 -8.18 -51.52
C THR A 848 41.72 -7.29 -52.22
N GLY A 849 41.48 -5.97 -52.18
CA GLY A 849 42.43 -4.99 -52.70
C GLY A 849 42.50 -4.93 -54.24
N LEU A 850 41.58 -5.59 -54.95
CA LEU A 850 41.44 -5.49 -56.40
C LEU A 850 40.50 -4.35 -56.79
N ALA A 851 40.49 -3.96 -58.08
CA ALA A 851 39.53 -2.99 -58.61
C ALA A 851 38.07 -3.50 -58.53
N THR A 852 37.90 -4.82 -58.53
CA THR A 852 36.63 -5.51 -58.28
C THR A 852 36.99 -6.81 -57.57
N ASP A 853 36.53 -6.95 -56.33
CA ASP A 853 36.72 -8.17 -55.56
C ASP A 853 35.82 -9.27 -56.11
N VAL A 854 36.31 -10.51 -56.10
CA VAL A 854 35.62 -11.69 -56.64
C VAL A 854 35.52 -12.78 -55.59
N SER A 855 34.42 -13.52 -55.63
CA SER A 855 34.26 -14.68 -54.74
C SER A 855 35.18 -15.80 -55.18
N LEU A 856 35.90 -16.36 -54.21
CA LEU A 856 36.77 -17.53 -54.32
C LEU A 856 36.09 -18.81 -53.83
N LEU A 857 34.84 -18.71 -53.35
CA LEU A 857 34.12 -19.82 -52.71
C LEU A 857 33.95 -21.04 -53.65
N ASN A 858 33.79 -20.82 -54.95
CA ASN A 858 33.70 -21.88 -55.96
C ASN A 858 34.98 -22.73 -56.11
N ARG A 859 36.08 -22.30 -55.49
CA ARG A 859 37.36 -23.01 -55.46
C ARG A 859 37.68 -23.60 -54.10
N VAL A 860 36.82 -23.42 -53.09
CA VAL A 860 36.97 -24.09 -51.81
C VAL A 860 36.31 -25.47 -51.93
N ALA A 861 37.07 -26.53 -51.70
CA ALA A 861 36.53 -27.89 -51.67
C ALA A 861 35.77 -28.14 -50.36
N ASN A 862 34.73 -28.98 -50.42
CA ASN A 862 33.98 -29.46 -49.26
C ASN A 862 33.38 -28.33 -48.39
N THR A 863 32.92 -27.23 -49.00
CA THR A 863 32.19 -26.19 -48.28
C THR A 863 30.94 -26.77 -47.61
N GLN A 864 30.78 -26.50 -46.32
CA GLN A 864 29.65 -26.95 -45.52
C GLN A 864 28.87 -25.74 -45.00
N THR A 865 27.59 -25.98 -44.73
CA THR A 865 26.69 -25.05 -44.04
C THR A 865 26.50 -25.58 -42.63
N TRP A 866 26.71 -24.74 -41.61
CA TRP A 866 26.51 -25.12 -40.21
C TRP A 866 25.22 -24.50 -39.68
N THR A 867 24.26 -25.36 -39.40
CA THR A 867 22.92 -25.03 -38.91
C THR A 867 22.83 -25.23 -37.41
N GLY A 868 21.66 -24.95 -36.82
CA GLY A 868 21.41 -25.26 -35.42
C GLY A 868 21.60 -26.73 -35.02
N ALA A 869 21.56 -27.68 -35.96
CA ALA A 869 21.79 -29.09 -35.67
C ALA A 869 23.27 -29.41 -35.36
N ASP A 870 24.19 -28.56 -35.83
CA ASP A 870 25.64 -28.77 -35.74
C ASP A 870 26.22 -28.26 -34.42
N TRP A 871 25.45 -27.45 -33.68
CA TRP A 871 25.83 -27.00 -32.34
C TRP A 871 25.70 -28.13 -31.30
N PRO A 872 26.59 -28.19 -30.29
CA PRO A 872 26.52 -29.22 -29.27
C PRO A 872 25.18 -29.20 -28.52
N LYS A 873 24.59 -30.39 -28.33
CA LYS A 873 23.28 -30.58 -27.68
C LYS A 873 23.37 -31.03 -26.24
N THR A 874 24.55 -30.93 -25.62
CA THR A 874 24.79 -31.29 -24.22
C THR A 874 25.76 -30.33 -23.54
N LEU A 875 25.55 -30.05 -22.24
CA LEU A 875 26.47 -29.21 -21.45
C LEU A 875 27.90 -29.78 -21.39
N ALA A 876 28.07 -31.10 -21.49
CA ALA A 876 29.38 -31.75 -21.45
C ALA A 876 30.27 -31.40 -22.66
N GLU A 877 29.66 -31.04 -23.79
CA GLU A 877 30.34 -30.65 -25.02
C GLU A 877 30.39 -29.13 -25.23
N ASN A 878 29.98 -28.35 -24.21
CA ASN A 878 29.91 -26.89 -24.23
C ASN A 878 29.05 -26.31 -25.38
N PRO A 879 27.72 -26.19 -25.19
CA PRO A 879 26.79 -25.69 -26.21
C PRO A 879 27.01 -24.22 -26.59
N SER A 880 27.87 -23.48 -25.89
CA SER A 880 28.24 -22.13 -26.32
C SER A 880 29.21 -22.12 -27.49
N ILE A 881 29.81 -23.25 -27.88
CA ILE A 881 30.86 -23.31 -28.90
C ILE A 881 30.47 -24.28 -30.02
N LEU A 882 30.38 -23.77 -31.25
CA LEU A 882 30.45 -24.59 -32.45
C LEU A 882 31.92 -24.88 -32.76
N SER A 883 32.32 -26.15 -32.75
CA SER A 883 33.68 -26.60 -33.12
C SER A 883 33.64 -27.37 -34.42
N VAL A 884 34.36 -26.90 -35.43
CA VAL A 884 34.39 -27.51 -36.76
C VAL A 884 35.82 -27.94 -37.10
N GLN A 885 35.94 -29.17 -37.61
CA GLN A 885 37.18 -29.71 -38.16
C GLN A 885 36.90 -30.27 -39.56
N MET A 886 37.71 -29.87 -40.52
CA MET A 886 37.71 -30.33 -41.90
C MET A 886 39.04 -31.03 -42.16
N ASP A 887 39.02 -32.34 -42.41
CA ASP A 887 40.27 -33.12 -42.59
C ASP A 887 40.88 -32.99 -43.99
N ASP A 888 40.07 -32.64 -44.99
CA ASP A 888 40.42 -32.64 -46.41
C ASP A 888 40.17 -31.28 -47.09
N PHE A 889 40.28 -30.19 -46.33
CA PHE A 889 40.16 -28.85 -46.87
C PHE A 889 41.20 -28.62 -47.98
N ALA A 890 40.76 -28.05 -49.10
CA ALA A 890 41.64 -27.70 -50.21
C ALA A 890 41.10 -26.46 -50.95
N PHE A 891 42.01 -25.57 -51.33
CA PHE A 891 41.74 -24.47 -52.24
C PHE A 891 42.19 -24.85 -53.66
N MET A 892 41.24 -25.07 -54.57
CA MET A 892 41.47 -25.68 -55.88
C MET A 892 42.20 -24.76 -56.87
N LYS A 893 43.03 -25.34 -57.73
CA LYS A 893 43.56 -24.64 -58.92
C LYS A 893 42.42 -24.18 -59.83
N LYS A 894 42.61 -23.03 -60.50
CA LYS A 894 41.64 -22.53 -61.48
C LYS A 894 41.69 -23.39 -62.74
N VAL A 895 40.57 -24.02 -63.09
CA VAL A 895 40.46 -24.79 -64.33
C VAL A 895 40.29 -23.82 -65.50
N ASP A 896 41.19 -23.92 -66.50
CA ASP A 896 41.11 -23.16 -67.75
C ASP A 896 40.30 -23.91 -68.80
N SER A 897 40.72 -25.15 -69.08
CA SER A 897 40.16 -25.97 -70.13
C SER A 897 40.25 -27.46 -69.82
N THR A 898 39.67 -28.29 -70.68
CA THR A 898 39.76 -29.75 -70.59
C THR A 898 40.23 -30.30 -71.93
N VAL A 899 41.31 -31.08 -71.92
CA VAL A 899 41.91 -31.71 -73.10
C VAL A 899 41.67 -33.22 -72.99
N GLY A 900 40.68 -33.73 -73.71
CA GLY A 900 40.24 -35.11 -73.54
C GLY A 900 39.57 -35.32 -72.17
N SER A 901 40.12 -36.21 -71.36
CA SER A 901 39.68 -36.45 -69.97
C SER A 901 40.52 -35.70 -68.92
N PHE A 902 41.51 -34.92 -69.33
CA PHE A 902 42.46 -34.25 -68.43
C PHE A 902 42.14 -32.76 -68.34
N ILE A 903 42.19 -32.22 -67.13
CA ILE A 903 42.04 -30.78 -66.89
C ILE A 903 43.36 -30.05 -67.20
N ALA A 904 43.28 -28.85 -67.74
CA ALA A 904 44.40 -27.91 -67.82
C ALA A 904 44.08 -26.74 -66.90
N THR A 905 45.00 -26.42 -65.99
CA THR A 905 44.79 -25.33 -65.02
C THR A 905 45.56 -24.07 -65.41
N GLU A 906 45.00 -22.90 -65.09
CA GLU A 906 45.62 -21.59 -65.29
C GLU A 906 46.41 -21.19 -64.05
N PRO A 907 47.69 -20.80 -64.17
CA PRO A 907 48.47 -20.25 -63.06
C PRO A 907 47.88 -18.94 -62.53
N ASP A 908 47.65 -18.89 -61.22
CA ASP A 908 47.20 -17.70 -60.52
C ASP A 908 47.67 -17.65 -59.05
N GLY A 909 47.42 -16.52 -58.38
CA GLY A 909 47.95 -16.26 -57.05
C GLY A 909 49.40 -15.71 -57.06
N PRO A 910 50.13 -15.81 -55.93
CA PRO A 910 49.70 -16.44 -54.68
C PRO A 910 48.52 -15.70 -54.02
N PHE A 911 47.65 -16.43 -53.34
CA PHE A 911 46.60 -15.85 -52.50
C PHE A 911 47.09 -15.83 -51.06
N ASN A 912 47.16 -14.65 -50.46
CA ASN A 912 47.61 -14.44 -49.09
C ASN A 912 46.81 -13.31 -48.45
N SER A 913 47.16 -12.94 -47.21
CA SER A 913 46.47 -11.89 -46.44
C SER A 913 46.50 -10.49 -47.07
N SER A 914 47.30 -10.24 -48.13
CA SER A 914 47.32 -8.96 -48.83
C SER A 914 46.31 -8.85 -49.98
N ASN A 915 45.78 -9.97 -50.48
CA ASN A 915 44.92 -10.00 -51.67
C ASN A 915 43.76 -11.00 -51.59
N SER A 916 43.59 -11.68 -50.46
CA SER A 916 42.51 -12.62 -50.21
C SER A 916 42.12 -12.63 -48.75
N ILE A 917 40.87 -12.99 -48.48
CA ILE A 917 40.32 -13.09 -47.13
C ILE A 917 39.38 -14.29 -47.06
N PHE A 918 39.55 -15.10 -46.02
CA PHE A 918 38.78 -16.30 -45.71
C PHE A 918 38.13 -16.13 -44.34
N GLY A 919 36.89 -16.60 -44.19
CA GLY A 919 36.13 -16.48 -42.96
C GLY A 919 34.76 -17.11 -43.08
N LEU A 920 33.82 -16.61 -42.28
CA LEU A 920 32.45 -17.11 -42.21
C LEU A 920 31.45 -15.96 -42.31
N GLU A 921 30.28 -16.24 -42.85
CA GLU A 921 29.13 -15.34 -42.78
C GLU A 921 27.93 -16.02 -42.10
N VAL A 922 27.03 -15.21 -41.54
CA VAL A 922 25.75 -15.71 -41.03
C VAL A 922 24.70 -15.50 -42.12
N THR A 923 24.37 -16.58 -42.85
CA THR A 923 23.45 -16.51 -44.00
C THR A 923 21.99 -16.50 -43.60
N THR A 924 21.66 -17.10 -42.46
CA THR A 924 20.34 -16.99 -41.85
C THR A 924 20.50 -16.45 -40.43
N ILE A 925 20.23 -15.16 -40.27
CA ILE A 925 20.26 -14.47 -38.98
C ILE A 925 18.95 -14.77 -38.25
N ILE A 926 19.05 -15.42 -37.10
CA ILE A 926 17.92 -15.68 -36.19
C ILE A 926 18.09 -14.82 -34.94
N ASP A 927 17.00 -14.20 -34.48
CA ASP A 927 16.98 -13.36 -33.27
C ASP A 927 18.06 -12.25 -33.26
N ASP A 928 18.41 -11.73 -34.44
CA ASP A 928 19.49 -10.76 -34.67
C ASP A 928 20.89 -11.21 -34.17
N VAL A 929 21.10 -12.52 -34.02
CA VAL A 929 22.38 -13.11 -33.60
C VAL A 929 23.32 -13.19 -34.81
N ASN A 930 24.31 -12.31 -34.85
CA ASN A 930 25.36 -12.24 -35.87
C ASN A 930 26.76 -12.13 -35.23
N PHE A 931 27.82 -12.17 -36.03
CA PHE A 931 29.18 -11.92 -35.57
C PHE A 931 29.33 -10.50 -34.99
N SER A 932 30.13 -10.39 -33.92
CA SER A 932 30.42 -9.12 -33.25
C SER A 932 31.21 -8.13 -34.12
N VAL A 933 32.00 -8.68 -35.04
CA VAL A 933 32.81 -7.93 -36.01
C VAL A 933 32.48 -8.45 -37.40
N LEU A 934 32.06 -7.54 -38.28
CA LEU A 934 31.88 -7.81 -39.71
C LEU A 934 32.95 -7.06 -40.48
N ASP A 935 33.95 -7.78 -40.97
CA ASP A 935 35.13 -7.25 -41.65
C ASP A 935 35.33 -7.84 -43.07
N MET A 936 34.45 -8.74 -43.51
CA MET A 936 34.46 -9.29 -44.86
C MET A 936 33.31 -8.74 -45.73
N PRO A 937 33.60 -8.05 -46.84
CA PRO A 937 32.59 -7.50 -47.73
C PRO A 937 31.96 -8.56 -48.65
N ASP A 938 30.65 -8.48 -48.86
CA ASP A 938 29.99 -9.17 -49.97
C ASP A 938 30.45 -8.56 -51.30
N VAL A 939 30.83 -9.41 -52.25
CA VAL A 939 31.46 -8.99 -53.53
C VAL A 939 30.51 -8.23 -54.45
N ASN A 940 29.19 -8.34 -54.26
CA ASN A 940 28.20 -7.69 -55.11
C ASN A 940 27.80 -6.31 -54.57
N THR A 941 27.71 -6.18 -53.26
CA THR A 941 27.17 -4.99 -52.56
C THR A 941 28.26 -4.14 -51.91
N GLY A 942 29.42 -4.73 -51.58
CA GLY A 942 30.51 -4.09 -50.87
C GLY A 942 30.25 -3.87 -49.37
N THR A 943 29.11 -4.33 -48.84
CA THR A 943 28.81 -4.26 -47.40
C THR A 943 29.45 -5.42 -46.66
N ASN A 944 30.01 -5.17 -45.47
CA ASN A 944 30.55 -6.24 -44.64
C ASN A 944 29.44 -7.14 -44.11
N VAL A 945 29.51 -8.42 -44.42
CA VAL A 945 28.51 -9.46 -44.06
C VAL A 945 29.13 -10.65 -43.32
N GLY A 946 30.44 -10.84 -43.41
CA GLY A 946 31.15 -11.93 -42.73
C GLY A 946 32.25 -11.46 -41.78
N SER A 947 32.78 -12.41 -41.03
CA SER A 947 33.91 -12.27 -40.12
C SER A 947 35.08 -13.11 -40.62
N ALA A 948 36.26 -12.50 -40.73
CA ALA A 948 37.49 -13.17 -41.13
C ALA A 948 37.97 -14.17 -40.07
N PHE A 949 38.63 -15.23 -40.52
CA PHE A 949 39.39 -16.09 -39.62
C PHE A 949 40.54 -15.30 -38.96
N PRO A 950 40.82 -15.54 -37.66
CA PRO A 950 41.94 -14.90 -36.96
C PRO A 950 43.30 -15.03 -37.65
N GLU A 951 43.57 -16.19 -38.27
CA GLU A 951 44.76 -16.40 -39.10
C GLU A 951 44.35 -16.58 -40.56
N GLN A 952 45.02 -15.89 -41.48
CA GLN A 952 44.72 -15.96 -42.90
C GLN A 952 45.71 -16.89 -43.62
N PRO A 953 45.24 -17.83 -44.46
CA PRO A 953 46.10 -18.81 -45.11
C PRO A 953 46.88 -18.22 -46.29
N GLU A 954 47.93 -18.93 -46.73
CA GLU A 954 48.65 -18.66 -47.98
C GLU A 954 48.52 -19.84 -48.95
N PHE A 955 47.89 -19.61 -50.11
CA PHE A 955 47.73 -20.60 -51.18
C PHE A 955 48.56 -20.26 -52.41
N ARG A 956 49.34 -21.23 -52.88
CA ARG A 956 50.28 -21.07 -54.00
C ARG A 956 49.92 -22.01 -55.15
N TYR A 957 49.87 -21.51 -56.38
CA TYR A 957 49.75 -22.38 -57.55
C TYR A 957 51.12 -23.04 -57.77
N GLY A 958 51.22 -24.34 -57.45
CA GLY A 958 52.47 -25.08 -57.47
C GLY A 958 52.71 -25.90 -58.74
N ARG A 959 53.98 -26.13 -59.05
CA ARG A 959 54.43 -27.15 -60.00
C ARG A 959 55.78 -27.74 -59.58
N MET A 960 56.02 -29.00 -59.90
CA MET A 960 57.37 -29.57 -59.91
C MET A 960 57.96 -29.41 -61.30
N HIS A 961 59.26 -29.14 -61.41
CA HIS A 961 59.95 -28.86 -62.67
C HIS A 961 61.29 -29.60 -62.68
N LEU A 962 61.55 -30.33 -63.78
CA LEU A 962 62.82 -30.99 -64.02
C LEU A 962 63.56 -30.28 -65.15
N GLU A 963 64.86 -30.05 -65.00
CA GLU A 963 65.64 -29.43 -66.07
C GLU A 963 66.08 -30.43 -67.14
N ASP A 964 66.03 -29.98 -68.40
CA ASP A 964 66.64 -30.70 -69.52
C ASP A 964 68.16 -30.78 -69.34
N VAL A 965 68.71 -32.00 -69.46
CA VAL A 965 70.14 -32.25 -69.22
C VAL A 965 70.77 -33.11 -70.31
N GLY A 966 72.10 -33.04 -70.42
CA GLY A 966 72.86 -33.80 -71.40
C GLY A 966 74.19 -34.27 -70.84
N GLY A 967 74.59 -35.48 -71.24
CA GLY A 967 75.79 -36.12 -70.72
C GLY A 967 76.24 -37.29 -71.58
N ASN A 968 77.26 -38.01 -71.12
CA ASN A 968 77.77 -39.17 -71.85
C ASN A 968 76.93 -40.42 -71.58
N THR A 969 76.73 -41.22 -72.62
CA THR A 969 76.15 -42.57 -72.54
C THR A 969 76.89 -43.42 -71.53
N GLY A 970 76.14 -44.13 -70.67
CA GLY A 970 76.68 -44.96 -69.59
C GLY A 970 77.12 -44.17 -68.35
N GLN A 971 76.96 -42.84 -68.31
CA GLN A 971 77.11 -42.05 -67.08
C GLN A 971 75.75 -41.78 -66.46
N THR A 972 75.73 -41.72 -65.13
CA THR A 972 74.63 -41.17 -64.35
C THR A 972 74.66 -39.63 -64.48
N ILE A 973 73.59 -39.05 -65.03
CA ILE A 973 73.46 -37.62 -65.29
C ILE A 973 72.55 -37.03 -64.22
N ARG A 974 73.01 -36.03 -63.46
CA ARG A 974 72.14 -35.32 -62.51
C ARG A 974 71.04 -34.57 -63.26
N VAL A 975 69.80 -34.70 -62.78
CA VAL A 975 68.61 -33.99 -63.24
C VAL A 975 68.19 -33.03 -62.11
N PRO A 976 68.48 -31.73 -62.20
CA PRO A 976 68.01 -30.75 -61.22
C PRO A 976 66.49 -30.78 -61.12
N LEU A 977 65.98 -30.88 -59.89
CA LEU A 977 64.56 -30.82 -59.57
C LEU A 977 64.28 -29.53 -58.80
N ARG A 978 63.21 -28.83 -59.19
CA ARG A 978 62.67 -27.69 -58.46
C ARG A 978 61.19 -27.88 -58.19
N VAL A 979 60.71 -27.40 -57.06
CA VAL A 979 59.31 -27.10 -56.84
C VAL A 979 59.16 -25.59 -56.87
N GLU A 980 58.26 -25.14 -57.74
CA GLU A 980 58.07 -23.73 -58.07
C GLU A 980 56.61 -23.34 -57.81
N TYR A 981 56.37 -22.06 -57.57
CA TYR A 981 55.04 -21.48 -57.50
C TYR A 981 54.91 -20.28 -58.43
N TRP A 982 53.69 -20.02 -58.90
CA TRP A 982 53.38 -18.86 -59.71
C TRP A 982 53.33 -17.59 -58.85
N ASP A 983 54.04 -16.55 -59.29
CA ASP A 983 54.01 -15.22 -58.68
C ASP A 983 54.28 -14.15 -59.76
N ASP A 984 53.30 -13.28 -59.98
CA ASP A 984 53.39 -12.11 -60.88
C ASP A 984 53.91 -12.42 -62.30
N GLY A 985 53.35 -13.45 -62.95
CA GLY A 985 53.67 -13.75 -64.35
C GLY A 985 54.84 -14.72 -64.57
N GLU A 986 55.52 -15.15 -63.51
CA GLU A 986 56.61 -16.12 -63.58
C GLU A 986 56.55 -17.17 -62.47
N PHE A 987 57.22 -18.30 -62.71
CA PHE A 987 57.38 -19.35 -61.70
C PHE A 987 58.68 -19.12 -60.92
N LYS A 988 58.57 -19.07 -59.58
CA LYS A 988 59.67 -18.89 -58.64
C LYS A 988 59.85 -20.14 -57.78
N THR A 989 61.07 -20.46 -57.38
CA THR A 989 61.33 -21.58 -56.46
C THR A 989 60.61 -21.34 -55.12
N ASN A 990 59.94 -22.37 -54.60
CA ASN A 990 59.30 -22.30 -53.30
C ASN A 990 60.31 -22.61 -52.17
N ASP A 991 60.97 -21.57 -51.65
CA ASP A 991 61.94 -21.69 -50.56
C ASP A 991 61.35 -22.10 -49.20
N LYS A 992 60.02 -21.99 -49.04
CA LYS A 992 59.28 -22.46 -47.86
C LYS A 992 58.94 -23.95 -47.90
N ASP A 993 59.16 -24.62 -49.04
CA ASP A 993 58.88 -26.04 -49.22
C ASP A 993 60.12 -26.90 -48.91
N SER A 994 60.06 -27.71 -47.86
CA SER A 994 61.01 -28.82 -47.66
C SER A 994 60.28 -30.16 -47.43
N GLY A 995 59.02 -30.25 -47.86
CA GLY A 995 58.13 -31.38 -47.62
C GLY A 995 57.79 -32.14 -48.89
N SER A 996 57.76 -31.49 -50.05
CA SER A 996 57.40 -32.15 -51.31
C SER A 996 58.36 -33.30 -51.64
N GLU A 997 57.79 -34.49 -51.83
CA GLU A 997 58.53 -35.74 -52.01
C GLU A 997 58.71 -36.12 -53.48
N TYR A 998 59.74 -36.91 -53.77
CA TYR A 998 59.95 -37.53 -55.07
C TYR A 998 60.65 -38.89 -54.92
N ASP A 999 60.19 -39.86 -55.69
CA ASP A 999 60.84 -41.16 -55.88
C ASP A 999 60.75 -41.49 -57.37
N ALA A 1000 61.81 -42.02 -57.96
CA ALA A 1000 61.82 -42.53 -59.32
C ALA A 1000 61.70 -44.07 -59.37
N THR A 1001 61.75 -44.77 -58.24
CA THR A 1001 61.73 -46.23 -58.14
C THR A 1001 60.37 -46.79 -58.53
N ASN A 1002 60.19 -47.18 -59.79
CA ASN A 1002 58.89 -47.55 -60.38
C ASN A 1002 57.87 -46.38 -60.46
N HIS A 1003 58.39 -45.16 -60.54
CA HIS A 1003 57.64 -43.91 -60.58
C HIS A 1003 58.05 -43.05 -61.79
N TYR A 1004 58.33 -43.66 -62.95
CA TYR A 1004 58.64 -42.88 -64.17
C TYR A 1004 58.04 -43.46 -65.45
N CYS A 1005 57.80 -42.57 -66.41
CA CYS A 1005 57.50 -42.91 -67.80
C CYS A 1005 58.64 -42.47 -68.71
N VAL A 1006 58.83 -43.17 -69.83
CA VAL A 1006 59.86 -42.84 -70.82
C VAL A 1006 59.27 -42.73 -72.23
N GLN A 1007 59.59 -41.64 -72.91
CA GLN A 1007 59.37 -41.48 -74.35
C GLN A 1007 60.72 -41.45 -75.04
N THR A 1008 60.91 -42.35 -76.01
CA THR A 1008 62.09 -42.28 -76.89
C THR A 1008 61.83 -41.24 -77.97
N ILE A 1009 62.50 -40.09 -77.92
CA ILE A 1009 62.40 -39.05 -78.95
C ILE A 1009 63.26 -39.46 -80.15
N TRP A 1010 64.49 -39.91 -79.87
CA TRP A 1010 65.42 -40.37 -80.89
C TRP A 1010 66.43 -41.35 -80.31
N ASN A 1011 66.78 -42.39 -81.05
CA ASN A 1011 67.88 -43.31 -80.71
C ASN A 1011 68.54 -43.81 -82.01
N ASN A 1012 69.88 -43.85 -82.04
CA ASN A 1012 70.64 -44.25 -83.23
C ASN A 1012 70.77 -45.77 -83.45
N GLN A 1013 70.35 -46.60 -82.50
CA GLN A 1013 70.48 -48.07 -82.56
C GLN A 1013 69.12 -48.80 -82.58
N SER A 1014 68.10 -48.29 -81.88
CA SER A 1014 66.78 -48.93 -81.72
C SER A 1014 65.65 -47.89 -81.73
N ALA A 1015 64.40 -48.33 -81.94
CA ALA A 1015 63.22 -47.49 -81.74
C ALA A 1015 62.90 -47.23 -80.25
N THR A 1016 63.50 -48.01 -79.34
CA THR A 1016 63.33 -47.90 -77.88
C THR A 1016 64.66 -47.63 -77.19
N THR A 1017 64.60 -47.23 -75.92
CA THR A 1017 65.75 -46.92 -75.08
C THR A 1017 65.65 -47.63 -73.73
N ASN A 1018 66.78 -47.91 -73.09
CA ASN A 1018 66.86 -48.38 -71.70
C ASN A 1018 67.19 -47.22 -70.74
N ALA A 1019 66.77 -46.00 -71.07
CA ALA A 1019 66.95 -44.86 -70.20
C ALA A 1019 65.97 -44.93 -69.03
N ALA A 1020 66.43 -44.54 -67.86
CA ALA A 1020 65.68 -44.57 -66.61
C ALA A 1020 65.91 -43.29 -65.81
N LEU A 1021 64.89 -42.92 -65.03
CA LEU A 1021 65.04 -41.96 -63.95
C LEU A 1021 65.35 -42.71 -62.67
N VAL A 1022 66.30 -42.21 -61.86
CA VAL A 1022 66.82 -42.87 -60.66
C VAL A 1022 66.95 -41.83 -59.55
N SER A 1023 66.34 -42.11 -58.40
CA SER A 1023 66.46 -41.28 -57.19
C SER A 1023 67.26 -41.98 -56.08
N GLY A 1024 67.28 -43.32 -56.05
CA GLY A 1024 67.90 -44.08 -54.96
C GLY A 1024 66.99 -44.30 -53.75
N GLY A 1025 65.69 -44.01 -53.88
CA GLY A 1025 64.67 -44.13 -52.85
C GLY A 1025 63.72 -42.93 -52.85
N ASN A 1026 62.95 -42.78 -51.78
CA ASN A 1026 62.14 -41.58 -51.55
C ASN A 1026 63.00 -40.46 -50.96
N HIS A 1027 62.86 -39.27 -51.49
CA HIS A 1027 63.54 -38.06 -51.05
C HIS A 1027 62.55 -36.89 -50.98
N SER A 1028 62.87 -35.88 -50.20
CA SER A 1028 62.13 -34.61 -50.19
C SER A 1028 63.03 -33.49 -50.71
N VAL A 1029 62.43 -32.43 -51.23
CA VAL A 1029 63.15 -31.21 -51.56
C VAL A 1029 63.67 -30.50 -50.30
N ALA A 1030 64.70 -29.68 -50.46
CA ALA A 1030 65.17 -28.75 -49.44
C ALA A 1030 65.04 -27.33 -50.00
N GLN A 1031 64.18 -26.51 -49.39
CA GLN A 1031 63.87 -25.15 -49.87
C GLN A 1031 63.48 -25.12 -51.36
N GLY A 1032 62.65 -26.08 -51.78
CA GLY A 1032 62.13 -26.22 -53.12
C GLY A 1032 63.12 -26.77 -54.14
N LEU A 1033 64.31 -27.24 -53.73
CA LEU A 1033 65.35 -27.74 -54.62
C LEU A 1033 65.74 -29.18 -54.30
N SER A 1034 66.11 -29.96 -55.31
CA SER A 1034 66.86 -31.19 -55.12
C SER A 1034 67.82 -31.50 -56.26
N ASP A 1035 68.94 -32.10 -55.88
CA ASP A 1035 70.06 -32.48 -56.74
C ASP A 1035 70.32 -33.98 -56.77
N GLU A 1036 69.49 -34.77 -56.07
CA GLU A 1036 69.68 -36.22 -55.92
C GLU A 1036 68.90 -37.05 -56.96
N LEU A 1037 68.17 -36.40 -57.86
CA LEU A 1037 67.52 -37.05 -58.99
C LEU A 1037 68.49 -37.18 -60.17
N HIS A 1038 68.53 -38.36 -60.77
CA HIS A 1038 69.45 -38.69 -61.84
C HIS A 1038 68.76 -39.40 -63.00
N ALA A 1039 69.35 -39.29 -64.19
CA ALA A 1039 68.99 -40.05 -65.37
C ALA A 1039 70.14 -40.98 -65.76
N GLU A 1040 69.81 -42.24 -66.01
CA GLU A 1040 70.76 -43.27 -66.41
C GLU A 1040 70.36 -43.84 -67.76
N HIS A 1041 71.34 -44.28 -68.54
CA HIS A 1041 71.11 -45.00 -69.79
C HIS A 1041 72.08 -46.17 -69.86
N VAL A 1042 71.52 -47.38 -69.88
CA VAL A 1042 72.29 -48.62 -70.03
C VAL A 1042 72.34 -48.99 -71.51
N PRO A 1043 73.48 -48.75 -72.21
CA PRO A 1043 73.57 -49.04 -73.63
C PRO A 1043 73.48 -50.53 -73.90
N THR A 1044 72.81 -50.87 -74.98
CA THR A 1044 72.60 -52.27 -75.42
C THR A 1044 73.85 -52.91 -76.01
N ASN A 1045 74.88 -52.11 -76.33
CA ASN A 1045 76.15 -52.57 -76.89
C ASN A 1045 77.33 -52.32 -75.94
N THR A 1046 78.32 -53.21 -75.96
CA THR A 1046 79.54 -53.13 -75.13
C THR A 1046 80.49 -52.00 -75.53
N ALA A 1047 80.20 -51.28 -76.62
CA ALA A 1047 81.03 -50.21 -77.15
C ALA A 1047 80.59 -48.81 -76.65
N ASN A 1048 79.48 -48.70 -75.89
CA ASN A 1048 78.90 -47.44 -75.39
C ASN A 1048 78.74 -46.37 -76.50
N THR A 1049 78.38 -46.79 -77.72
CA THR A 1049 78.21 -45.88 -78.88
C THR A 1049 76.76 -45.45 -79.10
N GLU A 1050 75.84 -45.95 -78.28
CA GLU A 1050 74.43 -45.60 -78.33
C GLU A 1050 74.26 -44.12 -77.98
N ARG A 1051 73.51 -43.39 -78.80
CA ARG A 1051 73.10 -42.01 -78.56
C ARG A 1051 71.59 -41.99 -78.53
N ALA A 1052 71.03 -41.44 -77.47
CA ALA A 1052 69.59 -41.38 -77.28
C ALA A 1052 69.18 -40.02 -76.76
N GLN A 1053 68.05 -39.53 -77.23
CA GLN A 1053 67.33 -38.43 -76.63
C GLN A 1053 65.98 -38.97 -76.16
N VAL A 1054 65.71 -38.79 -74.87
CA VAL A 1054 64.53 -39.35 -74.21
C VAL A 1054 63.85 -38.25 -73.42
N ARG A 1055 62.53 -38.35 -73.24
CA ARG A 1055 61.83 -37.60 -72.20
C ARG A 1055 61.47 -38.53 -71.06
N LEU A 1056 61.84 -38.15 -69.85
CA LEU A 1056 61.57 -38.89 -68.62
C LEU A 1056 60.59 -38.08 -67.78
N TRP A 1057 59.44 -38.66 -67.43
CA TRP A 1057 58.48 -38.08 -66.50
C TRP A 1057 58.65 -38.69 -65.13
N LEU A 1058 58.53 -37.88 -64.08
CA LEU A 1058 58.52 -38.32 -62.68
C LEU A 1058 57.09 -38.31 -62.14
N ARG A 1059 56.53 -39.48 -61.80
CA ARG A 1059 55.10 -39.64 -61.50
C ARG A 1059 54.68 -38.96 -60.19
N GLN A 1060 53.75 -38.01 -60.27
CA GLN A 1060 53.17 -37.33 -59.11
C GLN A 1060 51.78 -37.85 -58.74
N ALA A 1061 50.95 -38.23 -59.72
CA ALA A 1061 49.59 -38.74 -59.47
C ALA A 1061 49.27 -40.00 -60.27
N ASP A 1062 48.11 -40.60 -60.03
CA ASP A 1062 47.63 -41.78 -60.76
C ASP A 1062 47.17 -41.44 -62.19
N ASP A 1063 46.62 -40.25 -62.38
CA ASP A 1063 46.16 -39.71 -63.64
C ASP A 1063 47.12 -38.66 -64.22
N SER A 1064 47.45 -38.81 -65.50
CA SER A 1064 48.15 -37.81 -66.29
C SER A 1064 48.06 -38.16 -67.79
N PRO A 1065 48.10 -37.16 -68.70
CA PRO A 1065 48.00 -37.38 -70.14
C PRO A 1065 48.95 -38.45 -70.70
N GLN A 1066 50.23 -38.42 -70.29
CA GLN A 1066 51.28 -39.28 -70.81
C GLN A 1066 51.05 -40.78 -70.59
N ARG A 1067 50.18 -41.18 -69.64
CA ARG A 1067 49.84 -42.61 -69.45
C ARG A 1067 48.98 -43.19 -70.55
N SER A 1068 48.21 -42.33 -71.21
CA SER A 1068 47.24 -42.73 -72.23
C SER A 1068 47.84 -42.68 -73.65
N GLU A 1069 49.08 -42.18 -73.78
CA GLU A 1069 49.77 -41.99 -75.05
C GLU A 1069 50.50 -43.27 -75.49
N THR A 1070 50.27 -43.73 -76.73
CA THR A 1070 50.79 -45.01 -77.23
C THR A 1070 52.31 -45.06 -77.45
N ASN A 1071 52.97 -43.90 -77.53
CA ASN A 1071 54.42 -43.76 -77.77
C ASN A 1071 55.21 -43.50 -76.48
N ILE A 1072 54.59 -43.66 -75.31
CA ILE A 1072 55.19 -43.45 -74.01
C ILE A 1072 55.13 -44.76 -73.22
N ASP A 1073 56.29 -45.27 -72.80
CA ASP A 1073 56.37 -46.46 -71.96
C ASP A 1073 56.27 -46.06 -70.49
N CYS A 1074 55.10 -46.33 -69.91
CA CYS A 1074 54.82 -46.18 -68.48
C CYS A 1074 54.80 -47.52 -67.73
N SER A 1075 55.40 -48.59 -68.27
CA SER A 1075 55.49 -49.89 -67.59
C SER A 1075 56.31 -49.82 -66.29
N LYS A 1076 57.15 -48.79 -66.15
CA LYS A 1076 57.94 -48.46 -64.96
C LYS A 1076 57.28 -47.41 -64.06
N ALA A 1077 55.99 -47.17 -64.26
CA ALA A 1077 55.19 -46.20 -63.52
C ALA A 1077 54.04 -46.93 -62.79
N THR A 1078 54.39 -47.91 -61.94
CA THR A 1078 53.43 -48.69 -61.15
C THR A 1078 53.04 -48.00 -59.84
N SER A 1079 53.72 -46.90 -59.49
CA SER A 1079 53.48 -46.08 -58.30
C SER A 1079 53.71 -44.58 -58.62
N PHE A 1080 53.32 -43.70 -57.71
CA PHE A 1080 53.41 -42.23 -57.80
C PHE A 1080 53.51 -41.64 -56.37
N THR A 1081 54.00 -40.40 -56.22
CA THR A 1081 54.18 -39.77 -54.88
C THR A 1081 52.93 -39.14 -54.28
N ASN A 1082 51.81 -39.16 -55.00
CA ASN A 1082 50.50 -38.64 -54.60
C ASN A 1082 50.50 -37.13 -54.31
N GLN A 1083 51.09 -36.36 -55.23
CA GLN A 1083 51.15 -34.90 -55.19
C GLN A 1083 50.58 -34.27 -56.48
N PRO A 1084 49.31 -34.54 -56.84
CA PRO A 1084 48.70 -34.00 -58.06
C PRO A 1084 48.73 -32.47 -58.14
N TRP A 1085 48.78 -31.77 -57.00
CA TRP A 1085 48.95 -30.31 -56.93
C TRP A 1085 50.26 -29.79 -57.54
N LEU A 1086 51.25 -30.66 -57.79
CA LEU A 1086 52.53 -30.30 -58.44
C LEU A 1086 52.57 -30.62 -59.94
N GLN A 1087 51.48 -31.13 -60.52
CA GLN A 1087 51.36 -31.27 -61.97
C GLN A 1087 51.11 -29.91 -62.65
N TYR A 1088 51.49 -29.80 -63.92
CA TYR A 1088 51.33 -28.58 -64.71
C TYR A 1088 51.13 -28.92 -66.19
N ASN A 1089 50.42 -28.08 -66.93
CA ASN A 1089 50.20 -28.27 -68.36
C ASN A 1089 51.47 -27.90 -69.18
N TRP A 1090 52.43 -28.82 -69.22
CA TRP A 1090 53.73 -28.61 -69.90
C TRP A 1090 53.64 -28.65 -71.43
N ARG A 1091 52.75 -29.48 -71.99
CA ARG A 1091 52.67 -29.77 -73.43
C ARG A 1091 51.32 -29.45 -74.08
N ASP A 1092 50.46 -28.67 -73.44
CA ASP A 1092 49.09 -28.39 -73.89
C ASP A 1092 48.23 -29.66 -74.07
N LYS A 1093 48.39 -30.61 -73.14
CA LYS A 1093 47.65 -31.89 -73.12
C LYS A 1093 46.83 -32.09 -71.85
N GLY A 1094 46.74 -31.07 -71.00
CA GLY A 1094 46.26 -31.18 -69.63
C GLY A 1094 47.43 -31.17 -68.64
N ASP A 1095 47.13 -30.96 -67.37
CA ASP A 1095 48.09 -31.00 -66.28
C ASP A 1095 48.73 -32.39 -66.25
N GLU A 1096 50.06 -32.41 -66.33
CA GLU A 1096 50.83 -33.63 -66.44
C GLU A 1096 52.00 -33.64 -65.45
N ASP A 1097 52.58 -34.82 -65.27
CA ASP A 1097 53.75 -34.99 -64.43
C ASP A 1097 54.96 -34.20 -64.96
N PRO A 1098 55.86 -33.74 -64.08
CA PRO A 1098 57.06 -33.04 -64.48
C PRO A 1098 57.97 -33.94 -65.30
N SER A 1099 58.57 -33.39 -66.36
CA SER A 1099 59.45 -34.15 -67.26
C SER A 1099 60.71 -33.38 -67.64
N ALA A 1100 61.76 -34.14 -67.95
CA ALA A 1100 63.01 -33.62 -68.50
C ALA A 1100 63.36 -34.35 -69.79
N VAL A 1101 63.84 -33.60 -70.79
CA VAL A 1101 64.49 -34.15 -71.98
C VAL A 1101 65.95 -34.39 -71.67
N VAL A 1102 66.35 -35.66 -71.67
CA VAL A 1102 67.72 -36.10 -71.40
C VAL A 1102 68.39 -36.55 -72.69
N THR A 1103 69.56 -35.98 -72.98
CA THR A 1103 70.37 -36.32 -74.15
C THR A 1103 71.62 -37.11 -73.74
N PHE A 1104 71.65 -38.39 -74.07
CA PHE A 1104 72.80 -39.28 -73.92
C PHE A 1104 73.63 -39.28 -75.20
N GLY A 1105 74.82 -38.68 -75.13
CA GLY A 1105 75.74 -38.52 -76.23
C GLY A 1105 77.06 -39.29 -76.05
N VAL A 1106 77.93 -39.22 -77.05
CA VAL A 1106 79.30 -39.76 -76.96
C VAL A 1106 80.27 -38.63 -77.24
N PHE A 1107 81.11 -38.28 -76.25
CA PHE A 1107 82.21 -37.33 -76.40
C PHE A 1107 83.32 -37.89 -77.31
N ARG A 1108 83.89 -37.04 -78.18
CA ARG A 1108 85.12 -37.35 -78.95
C ARG A 1108 86.23 -36.36 -78.57
N GLY A 1109 87.04 -36.70 -77.57
CA GLY A 1109 88.33 -36.02 -77.32
C GLY A 1109 88.25 -34.59 -76.77
N ASN A 1110 89.42 -33.98 -76.61
CA ASN A 1110 89.80 -32.90 -75.68
C ASN A 1110 89.18 -31.49 -75.87
N ASP A 1111 88.06 -31.34 -76.59
CA ASP A 1111 87.39 -30.05 -76.78
C ASP A 1111 86.06 -30.01 -76.01
N ARG A 1112 85.92 -29.05 -75.09
CA ARG A 1112 84.71 -28.83 -74.26
C ARG A 1112 83.61 -28.13 -75.08
N ILE A 1113 83.18 -28.73 -76.18
CA ILE A 1113 82.05 -28.26 -76.98
C ILE A 1113 81.10 -29.44 -77.20
N ILE A 1114 79.94 -29.40 -76.52
CA ILE A 1114 78.77 -30.16 -76.97
C ILE A 1114 78.32 -29.47 -78.25
N PHE A 1115 78.59 -30.07 -79.42
CA PHE A 1115 78.06 -29.56 -80.68
C PHE A 1115 76.53 -29.68 -80.65
N LYS A 1116 75.86 -28.55 -80.43
CA LYS A 1116 74.55 -28.25 -81.00
C LYS A 1116 74.76 -28.19 -82.52
N GLY A 1117 74.71 -29.35 -83.18
CA GLY A 1117 74.76 -29.44 -84.63
C GLY A 1117 73.55 -28.73 -85.24
N GLU A 1118 73.83 -27.82 -86.16
CA GLU A 1118 72.93 -26.79 -86.67
C GLU A 1118 71.79 -27.29 -87.59
N ARG A 1119 70.68 -26.55 -87.52
CA ARG A 1119 69.68 -26.11 -88.53
C ARG A 1119 68.96 -27.12 -89.46
N ALA A 1120 67.64 -27.18 -89.20
CA ALA A 1120 66.48 -27.35 -90.09
C ALA A 1120 65.83 -28.75 -90.19
N LEU A 1121 64.67 -28.90 -89.50
CA LEU A 1121 63.45 -29.70 -89.77
C LEU A 1121 62.85 -30.12 -88.41
N ILE A 1122 62.04 -29.31 -87.73
CA ILE A 1122 60.57 -29.28 -87.90
C ILE A 1122 60.04 -30.54 -88.61
N GLY A 1123 59.49 -31.46 -87.82
CA GLY A 1123 58.26 -32.15 -88.17
C GLY A 1123 57.19 -31.64 -87.20
N ASN A 1124 56.49 -30.55 -87.53
CA ASN A 1124 55.06 -30.68 -87.82
C ASN A 1124 54.76 -32.01 -88.50
N GLU A 1125 54.01 -32.89 -87.84
CA GLU A 1125 52.66 -33.30 -88.26
C GLU A 1125 51.86 -33.76 -87.02
N ASN A 1126 50.82 -32.97 -86.69
CA ASN A 1126 49.67 -33.17 -85.80
C ASN A 1126 49.87 -33.34 -84.29
#